data_AF-A0A8H5N241-F1
#
_entry.id   AF-A0A8H5N241-F1
#
_cell.length_a   1.000
_cell.length_b   1.000
_cell.length_c   1.000
_cell.angle_alpha   90.00
_cell.angle_beta   90.00
_cell.angle_gamma   90.00
#
_symmetry.space_group_name_H-M   'P 1'
#
loop_
_entity.id
_entity.type
_entity.pdbx_description
1 polymer ?
#
loop_
_entity_poly.entity_id
_entity_poly.type
_entity_poly.pdbx_seq_one_letter_code
_entity_poly.pdbx_strand_id
1 'polypeptide(L)'
;MHRDSAIEVKGALRAQKDWTRYVRPVHGYKGGLADPFGFISVTIPECRPERLEIVSYANEFAFLYDDDMEMLELKRPTKDLDSFLQPFVTPALEADARGRPEKRLQTQIFSEMMAIDHRRAITTMKAWASFVQLASRTRMTPFETLEEYIPARVIDAGELIWFGSLTFGMGLTIPDEEYDLCMSLARPGYAALGLTNDLYSWEKERKAAQGIGQDYVFNAIWVIMKESGIGEEEAKEVCRREIAQNIGLFCDIVVRLQTRAVNVVPSFASAVKIIISDEGVSGLYSGLTASVVRQLTYSGIRFGIYEDLKSRSGPSPSSQFLLTTAWCSGFAGGLAGNFADVLNVRMQHDGSLPSHQRHNYRHVGDGIVRMAREEGIRAYMRGWLPNCTRAATQTAGQLASYDIIKKSILDYRKTEETPAVQAISAFLAAVIAVTVTNPLDVLKTRAMSSMSPDGTGMVATAREAFRTEGPVWIFRGWVPSFLRVGPHTMYPRWTAPMPATADRDGSMTGGPPGKWILILTKSTKAELFPNGGWDTHHHIFEPSTFSYSPTRHLTPPAATVQSFKTFRQKLGITNSVLTHGLSYGDDCTSLKTFVTQLGKSSTSGVGVIDPENTTDDEMRDMQAAGICGLRVNLYHYNAMEDVELQKKTLRAYLERVTRLSLPWSLTMTTIRTDFWDTLEPFVRREVAPTGRPLITDHFGLLKATSMLPAQYRQDPTQQPGFSPILRLVKDGLLYVKLSAPYRVSEQSPRYSDLKFLVRALIDANPRQVIWGSDWPHTPRMKVRSHEEAMKETPFLEVDDEAWLWSLREWLSDQEWNMLMVDNPKRLFG
;
A
#
# COMPACT_ATOMS: atom_id res chain seq x y z
N MET A 1 15.14 25.74 -13.95
CA MET A 1 14.64 26.95 -14.64
C MET A 1 14.18 26.54 -16.03
N HIS A 2 13.04 27.06 -16.48
CA HIS A 2 12.50 26.84 -17.82
C HIS A 2 13.51 27.31 -18.88
N ARG A 3 13.62 26.57 -20.00
CA ARG A 3 14.63 26.85 -21.05
C ARG A 3 14.32 28.12 -21.83
N ASP A 4 13.04 28.43 -22.01
CA ASP A 4 12.55 29.58 -22.77
C ASP A 4 11.99 30.69 -21.84
N SER A 5 12.78 31.15 -20.86
CA SER A 5 12.35 32.16 -19.88
C SER A 5 11.92 33.51 -20.50
N ALA A 6 12.34 33.80 -21.73
CA ALA A 6 11.89 34.96 -22.49
C ALA A 6 10.36 34.98 -22.75
N ILE A 7 9.71 33.81 -22.81
CA ILE A 7 8.26 33.69 -23.00
C ILE A 7 7.52 34.16 -21.75
N GLU A 8 8.05 33.89 -20.55
CA GLU A 8 7.50 34.41 -19.30
C GLU A 8 7.55 35.95 -19.28
N VAL A 9 8.69 36.52 -19.66
CA VAL A 9 8.87 37.99 -19.74
C VAL A 9 7.81 38.60 -20.66
N LYS A 10 7.57 37.98 -21.82
CA LYS A 10 6.54 38.41 -22.76
C LYS A 10 5.14 38.38 -22.14
N GLY A 11 4.77 37.28 -21.48
CA GLY A 11 3.47 37.12 -20.84
C GLY A 11 3.21 38.13 -19.72
N ALA A 12 4.19 38.31 -18.82
CA ALA A 12 4.08 39.24 -17.71
C ALA A 12 4.04 40.71 -18.16
N LEU A 13 4.91 41.13 -19.09
CA LEU A 13 4.88 42.51 -19.63
C LEU A 13 3.57 42.80 -20.37
N ARG A 14 3.00 41.79 -21.05
CA ARG A 14 1.68 41.90 -21.67
C ARG A 14 0.59 42.14 -20.60
N ALA A 15 0.61 41.41 -19.49
CA ALA A 15 -0.33 41.61 -18.39
C ALA A 15 -0.21 43.01 -17.77
N GLN A 16 1.02 43.49 -17.51
CA GLN A 16 1.25 44.84 -16.99
C GLN A 16 0.75 45.94 -17.94
N LYS A 17 0.94 45.74 -19.26
CA LYS A 17 0.45 46.66 -20.29
C LYS A 17 -1.08 46.67 -20.36
N ASP A 18 -1.71 45.52 -20.32
CA ASP A 18 -3.17 45.41 -20.35
C ASP A 18 -3.78 45.98 -19.05
N TRP A 19 -3.16 45.73 -17.88
CA TRP A 19 -3.55 46.38 -16.62
C TRP A 19 -3.42 47.91 -16.69
N THR A 20 -2.30 48.42 -17.22
CA THR A 20 -2.07 49.86 -17.45
C THR A 20 -3.14 50.48 -18.34
N ARG A 21 -3.58 49.74 -19.36
CA ARG A 21 -4.56 50.21 -20.33
C ARG A 21 -5.98 50.23 -19.79
N TYR A 22 -6.37 49.21 -19.03
CA TYR A 22 -7.78 48.99 -18.68
C TYR A 22 -8.10 49.28 -17.21
N VAL A 23 -7.13 49.13 -16.30
CA VAL A 23 -7.35 49.26 -14.84
C VAL A 23 -6.72 50.55 -14.31
N ARG A 24 -5.37 50.62 -14.26
CA ARG A 24 -4.63 51.81 -13.82
C ARG A 24 -3.16 51.76 -14.27
N PRO A 25 -2.48 52.90 -14.43
CA PRO A 25 -1.07 52.93 -14.80
C PRO A 25 -0.16 52.17 -13.82
N VAL A 26 0.72 51.33 -14.35
CA VAL A 26 1.77 50.65 -13.57
C VAL A 26 3.11 50.84 -14.27
N HIS A 27 4.11 51.35 -13.54
CA HIS A 27 5.44 51.63 -14.08
C HIS A 27 6.50 50.88 -13.27
N GLY A 28 7.27 50.01 -13.94
CA GLY A 28 8.37 49.27 -13.30
C GLY A 28 7.91 48.27 -12.24
N TYR A 29 6.73 47.65 -12.44
CA TYR A 29 6.17 46.67 -11.52
C TYR A 29 7.08 45.44 -11.38
N LYS A 30 7.31 44.99 -10.15
CA LYS A 30 8.14 43.85 -9.80
C LYS A 30 7.29 42.75 -9.17
N GLY A 31 6.42 42.15 -9.98
CA GLY A 31 5.64 40.97 -9.61
C GLY A 31 6.46 39.70 -9.80
N GLY A 32 6.14 38.92 -10.84
CA GLY A 32 6.80 37.67 -11.15
C GLY A 32 8.12 37.81 -11.91
N LEU A 33 8.46 39.00 -12.38
CA LEU A 33 9.69 39.25 -13.14
C LEU A 33 10.87 39.63 -12.24
N ALA A 34 11.94 38.84 -12.30
CA ALA A 34 13.24 39.17 -11.73
C ALA A 34 14.39 38.62 -12.62
N ASP A 35 15.54 39.31 -12.57
CA ASP A 35 16.77 38.91 -13.27
C ASP A 35 17.75 38.31 -12.24
N PRO A 36 18.25 37.07 -12.41
CA PRO A 36 18.05 36.16 -13.54
C PRO A 36 16.87 35.17 -13.40
N PHE A 37 16.11 35.23 -12.30
CA PHE A 37 15.10 34.22 -11.95
C PHE A 37 13.66 34.74 -12.11
N GLY A 38 13.06 34.52 -13.28
CA GLY A 38 11.61 34.67 -13.46
C GLY A 38 10.82 33.64 -12.62
N PHE A 39 9.74 34.08 -11.97
CA PHE A 39 9.01 33.31 -10.98
C PHE A 39 8.41 32.02 -11.55
N ILE A 40 7.69 32.08 -12.68
CA ILE A 40 7.13 30.90 -13.35
C ILE A 40 8.25 30.04 -13.93
N SER A 41 9.32 30.63 -14.45
CA SER A 41 10.47 29.87 -14.96
C SER A 41 11.13 29.01 -13.88
N VAL A 42 11.10 29.41 -12.60
CA VAL A 42 11.69 28.62 -11.51
C VAL A 42 10.67 27.73 -10.79
N THR A 43 9.40 28.14 -10.69
CA THR A 43 8.35 27.40 -9.97
C THR A 43 7.67 26.35 -10.83
N ILE A 44 7.56 26.57 -12.14
CA ILE A 44 7.03 25.61 -13.13
C ILE A 44 8.04 25.42 -14.28
N PRO A 45 9.25 24.89 -13.99
CA PRO A 45 10.31 24.79 -14.99
C PRO A 45 9.96 23.85 -16.16
N GLU A 46 9.01 22.93 -15.96
CA GLU A 46 8.51 21.98 -16.96
C GLU A 46 7.14 22.41 -17.54
N CYS A 47 6.81 23.71 -17.48
CA CYS A 47 5.65 24.25 -18.16
C CYS A 47 5.76 23.98 -19.68
N ARG A 48 4.65 23.62 -20.34
CA ARG A 48 4.69 23.41 -21.79
C ARG A 48 4.92 24.76 -22.48
N PRO A 49 5.87 24.90 -23.42
CA PRO A 49 6.22 26.19 -24.01
C PRO A 49 5.04 26.95 -24.61
N GLU A 50 4.08 26.24 -25.21
CA GLU A 50 2.86 26.83 -25.78
C GLU A 50 1.86 27.36 -24.74
N ARG A 51 2.02 27.01 -23.46
CA ARG A 51 1.18 27.45 -22.33
C ARG A 51 1.86 28.50 -21.46
N LEU A 52 3.18 28.61 -21.55
CA LEU A 52 3.98 29.45 -20.66
C LEU A 52 3.57 30.93 -20.71
N GLU A 53 3.30 31.49 -21.90
CA GLU A 53 2.91 32.90 -22.02
C GLU A 53 1.62 33.23 -21.26
N ILE A 54 0.57 32.40 -21.41
CA ILE A 54 -0.72 32.64 -20.75
C ILE A 54 -0.65 32.33 -19.25
N VAL A 55 0.14 31.34 -18.83
CA VAL A 55 0.38 31.04 -17.41
C VAL A 55 1.13 32.19 -16.74
N SER A 56 2.15 32.75 -17.39
CA SER A 56 2.87 33.93 -16.90
C SER A 56 2.00 35.19 -16.88
N TYR A 57 1.17 35.39 -17.89
CA TYR A 57 0.18 36.48 -17.90
C TYR A 57 -0.79 36.35 -16.71
N ALA A 58 -1.34 35.15 -16.51
CA ALA A 58 -2.28 34.83 -15.43
C ALA A 58 -1.67 35.04 -14.04
N ASN A 59 -0.41 34.65 -13.85
CA ASN A 59 0.34 34.86 -12.62
C ASN A 59 0.61 36.35 -12.34
N GLU A 60 1.04 37.10 -13.35
CA GLU A 60 1.30 38.53 -13.19
C GLU A 60 0.01 39.31 -12.89
N PHE A 61 -1.11 38.91 -13.52
CA PHE A 61 -2.44 39.42 -13.18
C PHE A 61 -2.79 39.14 -11.71
N ALA A 62 -2.49 37.94 -11.19
CA ALA A 62 -2.76 37.61 -9.78
C ALA A 62 -1.95 38.49 -8.81
N PHE A 63 -0.67 38.75 -9.10
CA PHE A 63 0.14 39.67 -8.29
C PHE A 63 -0.40 41.11 -8.30
N LEU A 64 -0.74 41.63 -9.50
CA LEU A 64 -1.33 42.96 -9.63
C LEU A 64 -2.68 43.08 -8.90
N TYR A 65 -3.47 42.01 -8.95
CA TYR A 65 -4.76 41.95 -8.27
C TYR A 65 -4.63 41.87 -6.75
N ASP A 66 -3.70 41.07 -6.23
CA ASP A 66 -3.44 40.96 -4.80
C ASP A 66 -2.97 42.30 -4.21
N ASP A 67 -2.00 42.97 -4.85
CA ASP A 67 -1.53 44.30 -4.43
C ASP A 67 -2.64 45.38 -4.50
N ASP A 68 -3.62 45.25 -5.41
CA ASP A 68 -4.75 46.19 -5.52
C ASP A 68 -5.88 45.90 -4.51
N MET A 69 -6.19 44.62 -4.27
CA MET A 69 -7.14 44.21 -3.24
C MET A 69 -6.64 44.59 -1.85
N GLU A 70 -5.34 44.43 -1.58
CA GLU A 70 -4.71 44.86 -0.34
C GLU A 70 -4.95 46.36 -0.10
N MET A 71 -4.86 47.21 -1.13
CA MET A 71 -5.19 48.64 -1.01
C MET A 71 -6.69 48.96 -0.83
N LEU A 72 -7.60 48.10 -1.32
CA LEU A 72 -9.05 48.33 -1.33
C LEU A 72 -9.74 47.84 -0.04
N GLU A 73 -9.36 46.66 0.47
CA GLU A 73 -9.89 46.11 1.73
C GLU A 73 -9.47 46.96 2.94
N LEU A 74 -8.29 47.59 2.87
CA LEU A 74 -7.80 48.50 3.91
C LEU A 74 -8.51 49.86 3.96
N LYS A 75 -9.28 50.24 2.92
CA LYS A 75 -9.93 51.56 2.85
C LYS A 75 -11.45 51.54 3.01
N ARG A 76 -12.16 50.46 2.69
CA ARG A 76 -13.61 50.32 2.93
C ARG A 76 -14.03 48.85 3.04
N PRO A 77 -14.72 48.43 4.12
CA PRO A 77 -15.33 47.10 4.18
C PRO A 77 -16.58 47.12 3.29
N THR A 78 -16.45 46.76 2.02
CA THR A 78 -17.60 46.75 1.10
C THR A 78 -18.42 45.48 1.25
N LYS A 79 -19.68 45.64 1.67
CA LYS A 79 -20.76 44.63 1.75
C LYS A 79 -21.20 44.03 0.41
N ASP A 80 -20.46 44.23 -0.67
CA ASP A 80 -20.91 43.95 -2.05
C ASP A 80 -20.14 42.78 -2.72
N LEU A 81 -19.66 41.83 -1.90
CA LEU A 81 -18.87 40.68 -2.34
C LEU A 81 -19.69 39.73 -3.24
N ASP A 82 -21.00 39.60 -3.01
CA ASP A 82 -21.89 38.75 -3.81
C ASP A 82 -22.00 39.20 -5.28
N SER A 83 -21.85 40.50 -5.56
CA SER A 83 -21.84 41.04 -6.93
C SER A 83 -20.56 40.67 -7.71
N PHE A 84 -19.49 40.30 -7.00
CA PHE A 84 -18.24 39.86 -7.60
C PHE A 84 -18.33 38.39 -8.06
N LEU A 85 -19.14 37.59 -7.37
CA LEU A 85 -19.19 36.12 -7.47
C LEU A 85 -20.12 35.60 -8.57
N GLN A 86 -21.13 36.37 -8.97
CA GLN A 86 -22.16 35.95 -9.94
C GLN A 86 -21.64 35.41 -11.30
N PRO A 87 -20.56 35.94 -11.90
CA PRO A 87 -20.05 35.47 -13.18
C PRO A 87 -19.30 34.13 -13.14
N PHE A 88 -18.90 33.65 -11.96
CA PHE A 88 -18.11 32.40 -11.83
C PHE A 88 -18.97 31.15 -11.63
N VAL A 89 -20.21 31.34 -11.18
CA VAL A 89 -21.20 30.27 -10.98
C VAL A 89 -22.07 30.07 -12.23
N THR A 90 -22.20 31.13 -13.05
CA THR A 90 -22.98 31.11 -14.29
C THR A 90 -22.06 30.72 -15.45
N PRO A 91 -22.45 29.81 -16.36
CA PRO A 91 -21.62 29.47 -17.51
C PRO A 91 -21.22 30.73 -18.26
N ALA A 92 -19.92 30.93 -18.45
CA ALA A 92 -19.33 32.09 -19.10
C ALA A 92 -19.73 32.16 -20.58
N LEU A 93 -20.95 32.62 -20.86
CA LEU A 93 -21.48 32.97 -22.17
C LEU A 93 -22.54 34.07 -22.00
N GLU A 94 -22.15 35.21 -21.45
CA GLU A 94 -22.73 36.52 -21.75
C GLU A 94 -21.84 37.60 -21.13
N ALA A 95 -20.97 38.20 -21.95
CA ALA A 95 -20.12 39.30 -21.54
C ALA A 95 -20.97 40.56 -21.37
N ASP A 96 -21.33 40.92 -20.13
CA ASP A 96 -21.86 42.26 -19.86
C ASP A 96 -20.71 43.27 -19.92
N ALA A 97 -20.76 44.15 -20.93
CA ALA A 97 -19.79 45.21 -21.18
C ALA A 97 -19.79 46.33 -20.12
N ARG A 98 -20.48 46.14 -18.98
CA ARG A 98 -20.61 47.11 -17.87
C ARG A 98 -19.88 46.72 -16.58
N GLY A 99 -19.13 45.61 -16.56
CA GLY A 99 -18.37 45.15 -15.38
C GLY A 99 -17.06 45.92 -15.11
N ARG A 100 -16.49 45.77 -13.89
CA ARG A 100 -15.17 46.34 -13.53
C ARG A 100 -14.07 45.88 -14.50
N PRO A 101 -13.08 46.72 -14.85
CA PRO A 101 -12.10 46.42 -15.90
C PRO A 101 -11.23 45.18 -15.63
N GLU A 102 -11.03 44.79 -14.37
CA GLU A 102 -10.31 43.57 -13.98
C GLU A 102 -11.06 42.31 -14.43
N LYS A 103 -12.40 42.33 -14.37
CA LYS A 103 -13.25 41.20 -14.82
C LYS A 103 -13.04 40.92 -16.31
N ARG A 104 -12.84 41.96 -17.11
CA ARG A 104 -12.56 41.82 -18.55
C ARG A 104 -11.26 41.08 -18.82
N LEU A 105 -10.20 41.44 -18.09
CA LEU A 105 -8.90 40.78 -18.22
C LEU A 105 -8.97 39.32 -17.80
N GLN A 106 -9.72 39.03 -16.73
CA GLN A 106 -9.93 37.66 -16.25
C GLN A 106 -10.71 36.79 -17.25
N THR A 107 -11.78 37.32 -17.85
CA THR A 107 -12.51 36.59 -18.91
C THR A 107 -11.61 36.30 -20.11
N GLN A 108 -10.73 37.25 -20.46
CA GLN A 108 -9.76 37.06 -21.53
C GLN A 108 -8.77 35.93 -21.21
N ILE A 109 -8.24 35.87 -19.98
CA ILE A 109 -7.36 34.78 -19.53
C ILE A 109 -8.04 33.44 -19.77
N PHE A 110 -9.27 33.26 -19.26
CA PHE A 110 -9.97 31.99 -19.38
C PHE A 110 -10.34 31.67 -20.82
N SER A 111 -10.69 32.66 -21.65
CA SER A 111 -10.95 32.44 -23.07
C SER A 111 -9.71 31.91 -23.80
N GLU A 112 -8.53 32.49 -23.56
CA GLU A 112 -7.26 32.03 -24.14
C GLU A 112 -6.88 30.64 -23.61
N MET A 113 -7.06 30.37 -22.31
CA MET A 113 -6.83 29.04 -21.74
C MET A 113 -7.76 27.97 -22.33
N MET A 114 -9.04 28.29 -22.49
CA MET A 114 -10.04 27.39 -23.07
C MET A 114 -9.75 27.07 -24.54
N ALA A 115 -9.20 28.04 -25.29
CA ALA A 115 -8.77 27.83 -26.67
C ALA A 115 -7.58 26.85 -26.77
N ILE A 116 -6.72 26.79 -25.75
CA ILE A 116 -5.56 25.89 -25.70
C ILE A 116 -5.96 24.51 -25.18
N ASP A 117 -6.65 24.44 -24.04
CA ASP A 117 -7.03 23.19 -23.37
C ASP A 117 -8.32 23.38 -22.57
N HIS A 118 -9.46 23.18 -23.23
CA HIS A 118 -10.79 23.35 -22.65
C HIS A 118 -11.00 22.57 -21.35
N ARG A 119 -10.52 21.32 -21.27
CA ARG A 119 -10.74 20.47 -20.08
C ARG A 119 -10.01 21.04 -18.87
N ARG A 120 -8.72 21.34 -19.02
CA ARG A 120 -7.89 21.81 -17.90
C ARG A 120 -8.18 23.26 -17.54
N ALA A 121 -8.55 24.09 -18.51
CA ALA A 121 -9.02 25.45 -18.24
C ALA A 121 -10.24 25.47 -17.32
N ILE A 122 -11.22 24.57 -17.51
CA ILE A 122 -12.36 24.43 -16.58
C ILE A 122 -11.89 24.05 -15.16
N THR A 123 -10.94 23.12 -15.03
CA THR A 123 -10.38 22.75 -13.72
C THR A 123 -9.72 23.95 -13.05
N THR A 124 -8.91 24.71 -13.79
CA THR A 124 -8.27 25.93 -13.27
C THR A 124 -9.31 26.97 -12.86
N MET A 125 -10.35 27.20 -13.67
CA MET A 125 -11.44 28.12 -13.35
C MET A 125 -12.15 27.75 -12.05
N LYS A 126 -12.49 26.46 -11.86
CA LYS A 126 -13.13 25.99 -10.63
C LYS A 126 -12.22 26.19 -9.41
N ALA A 127 -10.94 25.84 -9.52
CA ALA A 127 -9.98 26.00 -8.43
C ALA A 127 -9.81 27.48 -8.04
N TRP A 128 -9.72 28.38 -9.02
CA TRP A 128 -9.63 29.82 -8.79
C TRP A 128 -10.90 30.39 -8.17
N ALA A 129 -12.08 29.94 -8.60
CA ALA A 129 -13.35 30.37 -8.00
C ALA A 129 -13.44 29.95 -6.51
N SER A 130 -13.04 28.71 -6.20
CA SER A 130 -12.99 28.21 -4.83
C SER A 130 -11.97 28.95 -3.97
N PHE A 131 -10.80 29.33 -4.52
CA PHE A 131 -9.82 30.16 -3.82
C PHE A 131 -10.42 31.47 -3.33
N VAL A 132 -11.06 32.23 -4.23
CA VAL A 132 -11.64 33.54 -3.91
C VAL A 132 -12.69 33.44 -2.79
N GLN A 133 -13.46 32.34 -2.76
CA GLN A 133 -14.44 32.09 -1.70
C GLN A 133 -13.80 31.83 -0.33
N LEU A 134 -12.64 31.17 -0.30
CA LEU A 134 -11.98 30.76 0.93
C LEU A 134 -11.04 31.85 1.48
N ALA A 135 -10.27 32.51 0.61
CA ALA A 135 -9.28 33.53 1.00
C ALA A 135 -9.93 34.79 1.62
N SER A 136 -11.14 35.15 1.19
CA SER A 136 -11.86 36.30 1.76
C SER A 136 -12.25 36.12 3.24
N ARG A 137 -12.25 34.87 3.75
CA ARG A 137 -12.61 34.56 5.14
C ARG A 137 -11.41 34.48 6.08
N THR A 138 -10.21 34.25 5.55
CA THR A 138 -9.01 33.92 6.35
C THR A 138 -8.29 35.15 6.90
N ARG A 139 -8.44 36.34 6.29
CA ARG A 139 -7.71 37.56 6.68
C ARG A 139 -8.38 38.41 7.78
N MET A 140 -9.57 38.03 8.28
CA MET A 140 -10.36 38.91 9.15
C MET A 140 -10.07 38.83 10.65
N THR A 141 -9.32 37.81 11.10
CA THR A 141 -9.07 37.58 12.53
C THR A 141 -7.59 37.36 12.81
N PRO A 142 -7.03 37.97 13.87
CA PRO A 142 -5.67 37.68 14.30
C PRO A 142 -5.57 36.24 14.81
N PHE A 143 -4.45 35.57 14.52
CA PHE A 143 -4.17 34.23 14.99
C PHE A 143 -3.34 34.30 16.29
N GLU A 144 -3.57 33.34 17.19
CA GLU A 144 -2.84 33.25 18.46
C GLU A 144 -1.65 32.30 18.36
N THR A 145 -1.75 31.26 17.53
CA THR A 145 -0.74 30.21 17.40
C THR A 145 -0.39 29.94 15.94
N LEU A 146 0.84 29.49 15.70
CA LEU A 146 1.31 29.12 14.37
C LEU A 146 0.55 27.90 13.83
N GLU A 147 0.12 26.98 14.70
CA GLU A 147 -0.67 25.80 14.34
C GLU A 147 -2.03 26.17 13.71
N GLU A 148 -2.71 27.19 14.24
CA GLU A 148 -3.96 27.71 13.68
C GLU A 148 -3.72 28.54 12.40
N TYR A 149 -2.59 29.24 12.33
CA TYR A 149 -2.23 30.10 11.20
C TYR A 149 -1.92 29.31 9.92
N ILE A 150 -1.14 28.23 10.02
CA ILE A 150 -0.64 27.49 8.83
C ILE A 150 -1.77 27.02 7.90
N PRO A 151 -2.85 26.36 8.37
CA PRO A 151 -3.94 25.93 7.49
C PRO A 151 -4.64 27.09 6.76
N ALA A 152 -4.83 28.23 7.44
CA ALA A 152 -5.40 29.43 6.84
C ALA A 152 -4.44 30.05 5.83
N ARG A 153 -3.14 30.08 6.14
CA ARG A 153 -2.10 30.62 5.25
C ARG A 153 -1.89 29.76 4.01
N VAL A 154 -2.03 28.44 4.08
CA VAL A 154 -1.96 27.56 2.90
C VAL A 154 -3.04 27.92 1.87
N ILE A 155 -4.26 28.20 2.35
CA ILE A 155 -5.36 28.65 1.50
C ILE A 155 -5.03 30.03 0.92
N ASP A 156 -4.65 30.98 1.78
CA ASP A 156 -4.37 32.37 1.41
C ASP A 156 -3.17 32.54 0.45
N ALA A 157 -2.13 31.72 0.62
CA ALA A 157 -0.97 31.64 -0.27
C ALA A 157 -1.30 31.08 -1.66
N GLY A 158 -2.57 30.73 -1.91
CA GLY A 158 -3.05 30.39 -3.24
C GLY A 158 -2.91 28.94 -3.62
N GLU A 159 -3.01 27.98 -2.68
CA GLU A 159 -2.94 26.53 -2.95
C GLU A 159 -3.80 26.12 -4.16
N LEU A 160 -5.04 26.61 -4.25
CA LEU A 160 -5.96 26.30 -5.35
C LEU A 160 -5.62 27.06 -6.65
N ILE A 161 -5.05 28.27 -6.55
CA ILE A 161 -4.53 28.98 -7.73
C ILE A 161 -3.39 28.19 -8.35
N TRP A 162 -2.45 27.74 -7.51
CA TRP A 162 -1.30 26.94 -7.91
C TRP A 162 -1.68 25.59 -8.48
N PHE A 163 -2.62 24.89 -7.84
CA PHE A 163 -3.17 23.64 -8.38
C PHE A 163 -3.68 23.83 -9.81
N GLY A 164 -4.46 24.89 -10.05
CA GLY A 164 -4.98 25.23 -11.37
C GLY A 164 -3.88 25.59 -12.38
N SER A 165 -2.89 26.38 -11.96
CA SER A 165 -1.78 26.82 -12.83
C SER A 165 -0.83 25.68 -13.18
N LEU A 166 -0.50 24.80 -12.23
CA LEU A 166 0.35 23.63 -12.44
C LEU A 166 -0.32 22.61 -13.36
N THR A 167 -1.57 22.26 -13.09
CA THR A 167 -2.31 21.28 -13.91
C THR A 167 -2.50 21.78 -15.34
N PHE A 168 -2.82 23.06 -15.53
CA PHE A 168 -2.88 23.65 -16.86
C PHE A 168 -1.49 23.75 -17.52
N GLY A 169 -0.51 24.36 -16.86
CA GLY A 169 0.82 24.61 -17.41
C GLY A 169 1.55 23.34 -17.84
N MET A 170 1.46 22.29 -17.04
CA MET A 170 2.10 20.99 -17.33
C MET A 170 1.21 20.05 -18.16
N GLY A 171 -0.06 20.40 -18.38
CA GLY A 171 -1.00 19.52 -19.06
C GLY A 171 -1.30 18.25 -18.28
N LEU A 172 -1.53 18.38 -16.97
CA LEU A 172 -1.88 17.28 -16.07
C LEU A 172 -3.38 17.23 -15.84
N THR A 173 -3.92 16.04 -15.68
CA THR A 173 -5.30 15.83 -15.29
C THR A 173 -5.30 14.89 -14.11
N ILE A 174 -5.77 15.39 -12.97
CA ILE A 174 -5.91 14.62 -11.75
C ILE A 174 -7.36 14.13 -11.70
N PRO A 175 -7.61 12.82 -11.56
CA PRO A 175 -8.95 12.29 -11.36
C PRO A 175 -9.62 12.92 -10.12
N ASP A 176 -10.94 13.14 -10.18
CA ASP A 176 -11.67 13.78 -9.07
C ASP A 176 -11.56 12.97 -7.77
N GLU A 177 -11.49 11.64 -7.87
CA GLU A 177 -11.28 10.73 -6.73
C GLU A 177 -9.88 10.79 -6.10
N GLU A 178 -8.88 11.26 -6.86
CA GLU A 178 -7.51 11.46 -6.38
C GLU A 178 -7.26 12.89 -5.91
N TYR A 179 -8.21 13.81 -6.11
CA TYR A 179 -8.05 15.23 -5.79
C TYR A 179 -7.72 15.43 -4.31
N ASP A 180 -8.55 14.93 -3.40
CA ASP A 180 -8.35 15.11 -1.95
C ASP A 180 -7.03 14.50 -1.49
N LEU A 181 -6.66 13.35 -2.06
CA LEU A 181 -5.38 12.72 -1.79
C LEU A 181 -4.23 13.60 -2.28
N CYS A 182 -4.27 14.09 -3.52
CA CYS A 182 -3.26 14.97 -4.09
C CYS A 182 -3.06 16.23 -3.23
N MET A 183 -4.14 16.90 -2.84
CA MET A 183 -4.08 18.09 -1.99
C MET A 183 -3.48 17.76 -0.62
N SER A 184 -3.90 16.66 0.01
CA SER A 184 -3.35 16.24 1.31
C SER A 184 -1.84 15.95 1.27
N LEU A 185 -1.35 15.35 0.17
CA LEU A 185 0.05 15.02 -0.03
C LEU A 185 0.90 16.26 -0.32
N ALA A 186 0.32 17.25 -1.03
CA ALA A 186 0.99 18.49 -1.39
C ALA A 186 1.00 19.54 -0.27
N ARG A 187 0.14 19.39 0.74
CA ARG A 187 -0.07 20.37 1.81
C ARG A 187 1.20 20.84 2.52
N PRO A 188 2.16 19.96 2.91
CA PRO A 188 3.42 20.43 3.50
C PRO A 188 4.26 21.30 2.55
N GLY A 189 4.19 21.00 1.24
CA GLY A 189 4.82 21.84 0.21
C GLY A 189 4.20 23.24 0.14
N TYR A 190 2.87 23.34 0.18
CA TYR A 190 2.18 24.64 0.21
C TYR A 190 2.44 25.41 1.52
N ALA A 191 2.50 24.72 2.66
CA ALA A 191 2.87 25.35 3.94
C ALA A 191 4.28 25.93 3.88
N ALA A 192 5.26 25.19 3.34
CA ALA A 192 6.61 25.68 3.15
C ALA A 192 6.65 26.92 2.22
N LEU A 193 5.86 26.93 1.14
CA LEU A 193 5.76 28.09 0.24
C LEU A 193 5.19 29.32 0.93
N GLY A 194 4.08 29.17 1.67
CA GLY A 194 3.45 30.26 2.42
C GLY A 194 4.37 30.85 3.48
N LEU A 195 5.01 30.01 4.30
CA LEU A 195 5.95 30.45 5.33
C LEU A 195 7.22 31.09 4.73
N THR A 196 7.67 30.59 3.57
CA THR A 196 8.80 31.21 2.85
C THR A 196 8.41 32.60 2.35
N ASN A 197 7.19 32.77 1.82
CA ASN A 197 6.68 34.09 1.46
C ASN A 197 6.69 35.01 2.68
N ASP A 198 6.09 34.60 3.79
CA ASP A 198 6.03 35.37 5.04
C ASP A 198 7.40 35.85 5.51
N LEU A 199 8.40 34.97 5.47
CA LEU A 199 9.77 35.28 5.88
C LEU A 199 10.40 36.41 5.04
N TYR A 200 10.17 36.41 3.72
CA TYR A 200 10.76 37.39 2.80
C TYR A 200 9.87 38.62 2.57
N SER A 201 8.56 38.51 2.74
CA SER A 201 7.58 39.61 2.61
C SER A 201 7.37 40.38 3.91
N TRP A 202 7.83 39.86 5.06
CA TRP A 202 7.64 40.44 6.38
C TRP A 202 7.85 41.96 6.44
N GLU A 203 8.95 42.47 5.88
CA GLU A 203 9.26 43.90 5.94
C GLU A 203 8.29 44.75 5.11
N LYS A 204 7.79 44.22 3.98
CA LYS A 204 6.76 44.85 3.14
C LYS A 204 5.43 44.90 3.91
N GLU A 205 5.00 43.76 4.42
CA GLU A 205 3.69 43.58 5.07
C GLU A 205 3.62 44.33 6.41
N ARG A 206 4.69 44.32 7.20
CA ARG A 206 4.79 45.10 8.44
C ARG A 206 4.65 46.59 8.19
N LYS A 207 5.33 47.12 7.16
CA LYS A 207 5.22 48.55 6.80
C LYS A 207 3.83 48.89 6.30
N ALA A 208 3.20 48.00 5.52
CA ALA A 208 1.83 48.16 5.07
C ALA A 208 0.86 48.25 6.27
N ALA A 209 0.95 47.31 7.22
CA ALA A 209 0.15 47.29 8.44
C ALA A 209 0.37 48.53 9.33
N GLN A 210 1.61 49.01 9.46
CA GLN A 210 1.91 50.25 10.19
C GLN A 210 1.32 51.49 9.50
N GLY A 211 1.36 51.55 8.17
CA GLY A 211 0.86 52.70 7.39
C GLY A 211 -0.64 52.94 7.52
N ILE A 212 -1.41 51.93 7.92
CA ILE A 212 -2.87 51.96 8.12
C ILE A 212 -3.29 51.92 9.59
N GLY A 213 -2.33 51.79 10.52
CA GLY A 213 -2.60 51.69 11.95
C GLY A 213 -3.25 50.37 12.39
N GLN A 214 -2.92 49.25 11.75
CA GLN A 214 -3.43 47.93 12.13
C GLN A 214 -2.61 47.32 13.28
N ASP A 215 -3.30 46.77 14.28
CA ASP A 215 -2.68 46.23 15.51
C ASP A 215 -2.04 44.85 15.34
N TYR A 216 -2.20 44.21 14.18
CA TYR A 216 -1.63 42.91 13.86
C TYR A 216 -1.15 42.83 12.41
N VAL A 217 -0.28 41.86 12.11
CA VAL A 217 0.18 41.57 10.75
C VAL A 217 -0.19 40.13 10.43
N PHE A 218 -0.87 39.89 9.30
CA PHE A 218 -1.21 38.54 8.83
C PHE A 218 0.05 37.86 8.25
N ASN A 219 0.96 37.44 9.12
CA ASN A 219 2.26 36.89 8.76
C ASN A 219 2.76 35.98 9.88
N ALA A 220 3.34 34.82 9.55
CA ALA A 220 3.88 33.88 10.52
C ALA A 220 4.85 34.51 11.53
N ILE A 221 5.68 35.48 11.12
CA ILE A 221 6.63 36.15 12.01
C ILE A 221 5.91 36.85 13.16
N TRP A 222 4.80 37.55 12.88
CA TRP A 222 4.00 38.20 13.92
C TRP A 222 3.35 37.18 14.86
N VAL A 223 2.79 36.11 14.29
CA VAL A 223 2.14 35.05 15.07
C VAL A 223 3.14 34.37 16.00
N ILE A 224 4.34 34.04 15.51
CA ILE A 224 5.41 33.44 16.31
C ILE A 224 5.88 34.37 17.43
N MET A 225 6.08 35.66 17.13
CA MET A 225 6.44 36.66 18.15
C MET A 225 5.39 36.72 19.26
N LYS A 226 4.10 36.65 18.89
CA LYS A 226 2.99 36.68 19.84
C LYS A 226 2.87 35.40 20.65
N GLU A 227 2.93 34.25 20.01
CA GLU A 227 2.80 32.92 20.62
C GLU A 227 3.94 32.63 21.61
N SER A 228 5.18 32.93 21.20
CA SER A 228 6.38 32.58 21.97
C SER A 228 6.94 33.73 22.81
N GLY A 229 6.44 34.96 22.64
CA GLY A 229 6.95 36.14 23.35
C GLY A 229 8.40 36.51 23.00
N ILE A 230 8.84 36.17 21.78
CA ILE A 230 10.24 36.32 21.33
C ILE A 230 10.44 37.53 20.40
N GLY A 231 11.71 37.89 20.20
CA GLY A 231 12.09 38.97 19.28
C GLY A 231 11.92 38.60 17.81
N GLU A 232 11.90 39.60 16.93
CA GLU A 232 11.70 39.43 15.48
C GLU A 232 12.73 38.48 14.83
N GLU A 233 14.02 38.63 15.15
CA GLU A 233 15.07 37.79 14.57
C GLU A 233 14.97 36.33 15.02
N GLU A 234 14.56 36.10 16.27
CA GLU A 234 14.30 34.76 16.79
C GLU A 234 13.05 34.14 16.14
N ALA A 235 12.01 34.94 15.92
CA ALA A 235 10.80 34.51 15.21
C ALA A 235 11.09 34.14 13.75
N LYS A 236 11.97 34.89 13.07
CA LYS A 236 12.46 34.52 11.73
C LYS A 236 13.19 33.18 11.75
N GLU A 237 13.97 32.89 12.78
CA GLU A 237 14.67 31.61 12.90
C GLU A 237 13.72 30.44 13.18
N VAL A 238 12.71 30.64 14.02
CA VAL A 238 11.62 29.66 14.20
C VAL A 238 10.93 29.39 12.87
N CYS A 239 10.57 30.44 12.12
CA CYS A 239 9.95 30.30 10.80
C CYS A 239 10.84 29.52 9.82
N ARG A 240 12.16 29.78 9.79
CA ARG A 240 13.11 28.99 8.96
C ARG A 240 13.12 27.50 9.32
N ARG A 241 13.05 27.17 10.61
CA ARG A 241 12.98 25.76 11.06
C ARG A 241 11.69 25.09 10.64
N GLU A 242 10.56 25.79 10.75
CA GLU A 242 9.25 25.29 10.30
C GLU A 242 9.21 25.09 8.78
N ILE A 243 9.81 26.00 8.00
CA ILE A 243 9.99 25.83 6.56
C ILE A 243 10.80 24.56 6.27
N ALA A 244 11.95 24.38 6.93
CA ALA A 244 12.80 23.21 6.74
C ALA A 244 12.09 21.89 7.10
N GLN A 245 11.30 21.89 8.17
CA GLN A 245 10.49 20.74 8.58
C GLN A 245 9.43 20.39 7.54
N ASN A 246 8.69 21.38 7.04
CA ASN A 246 7.67 21.18 6.00
C ASN A 246 8.26 20.70 4.67
N ILE A 247 9.44 21.20 4.28
CA ILE A 247 10.20 20.71 3.12
C ILE A 247 10.61 19.25 3.33
N GLY A 248 11.15 18.90 4.51
CA GLY A 248 11.52 17.53 4.86
C GLY A 248 10.34 16.56 4.77
N LEU A 249 9.20 16.93 5.35
CA LEU A 249 7.95 16.18 5.29
C LEU A 249 7.49 15.94 3.84
N PHE A 250 7.54 16.97 2.99
CA PHE A 250 7.16 16.86 1.59
C PHE A 250 8.11 15.94 0.80
N CYS A 251 9.42 16.09 0.98
CA CYS A 251 10.43 15.22 0.36
C CYS A 251 10.24 13.75 0.77
N ASP A 252 9.97 13.48 2.04
CA ASP A 252 9.71 12.13 2.54
C ASP A 252 8.44 11.53 1.93
N ILE A 253 7.40 12.33 1.71
CA ILE A 253 6.19 11.90 1.00
C ILE A 253 6.56 11.49 -0.44
N VAL A 254 7.32 12.32 -1.16
CA VAL A 254 7.75 12.04 -2.54
C VAL A 254 8.58 10.75 -2.62
N VAL A 255 9.57 10.58 -1.74
CA VAL A 255 10.41 9.37 -1.69
C VAL A 255 9.58 8.11 -1.41
N ARG A 256 8.62 8.18 -0.47
CA ARG A 256 7.69 7.09 -0.19
C ARG A 256 6.80 6.73 -1.38
N LEU A 257 6.33 7.73 -2.13
CA LEU A 257 5.50 7.50 -3.31
C LEU A 257 6.31 6.95 -4.49
N GLN A 258 7.55 7.42 -4.69
CA GLN A 258 8.43 6.90 -5.74
C GLN A 258 8.84 5.45 -5.48
N THR A 259 9.17 5.10 -4.23
CA THR A 259 9.48 3.72 -3.82
C THR A 259 8.28 2.78 -3.92
N ARG A 260 7.05 3.30 -3.73
CA ARG A 260 5.80 2.57 -4.07
C ARG A 260 5.59 2.45 -5.58
N ALA A 261 5.78 3.51 -6.35
CA ALA A 261 5.52 3.55 -7.80
C ALA A 261 6.45 2.65 -8.62
N VAL A 262 7.71 2.47 -8.20
CA VAL A 262 8.64 1.49 -8.80
C VAL A 262 8.13 0.04 -8.62
N ASN A 263 7.19 -0.20 -7.70
CA ASN A 263 6.58 -1.50 -7.44
C ASN A 263 5.10 -1.61 -7.85
N VAL A 264 4.49 -0.58 -8.46
CA VAL A 264 3.09 -0.63 -8.91
C VAL A 264 3.03 -1.10 -10.36
N VAL A 265 3.24 -2.41 -10.55
CA VAL A 265 2.35 -3.12 -11.48
C VAL A 265 1.02 -3.19 -10.74
N PRO A 266 -0.10 -2.62 -11.26
CA PRO A 266 -1.38 -2.78 -10.59
C PRO A 266 -1.58 -4.26 -10.33
N SER A 267 -1.76 -4.62 -9.06
CA SER A 267 -1.99 -6.01 -8.71
C SER A 267 -3.18 -6.52 -9.52
N PHE A 268 -3.18 -7.79 -9.90
CA PHE A 268 -4.31 -8.37 -10.64
C PHE A 268 -5.65 -8.05 -9.95
N ALA A 269 -5.67 -8.03 -8.61
CA ALA A 269 -6.83 -7.63 -7.81
C ALA A 269 -7.23 -6.16 -8.00
N SER A 270 -6.26 -5.25 -8.11
CA SER A 270 -6.51 -3.83 -8.41
C SER A 270 -7.08 -3.65 -9.81
N ALA A 271 -6.51 -4.33 -10.83
CA ALA A 271 -7.03 -4.27 -12.19
C ALA A 271 -8.45 -4.84 -12.31
N VAL A 272 -8.72 -5.96 -11.63
CA VAL A 272 -10.08 -6.55 -11.55
C VAL A 272 -11.04 -5.62 -10.84
N LYS A 273 -10.63 -4.97 -9.74
CA LYS A 273 -11.46 -4.01 -9.01
C LYS A 273 -11.81 -2.80 -9.89
N ILE A 274 -10.85 -2.28 -10.65
CA ILE A 274 -11.04 -1.16 -11.59
C ILE A 274 -12.00 -1.56 -12.72
N ILE A 275 -11.84 -2.75 -13.32
CA ILE A 275 -12.75 -3.21 -14.38
C ILE A 275 -14.18 -3.39 -13.84
N ILE A 276 -14.33 -3.94 -12.63
CA ILE A 276 -15.64 -4.11 -12.00
C ILE A 276 -16.28 -2.76 -11.64
N SER A 277 -15.50 -1.77 -11.18
CA SER A 277 -16.03 -0.43 -10.88
C SER A 277 -16.45 0.33 -12.12
N ASP A 278 -15.68 0.23 -13.20
CA ASP A 278 -15.84 1.10 -14.37
C ASP A 278 -16.77 0.50 -15.44
N GLU A 279 -16.71 -0.83 -15.64
CA GLU A 279 -17.44 -1.55 -16.69
C GLU A 279 -18.43 -2.59 -16.14
N GLY A 280 -18.50 -2.74 -14.81
CA GLY A 280 -19.28 -3.78 -14.14
C GLY A 280 -18.70 -5.18 -14.31
N VAL A 281 -19.39 -6.19 -13.77
CA VAL A 281 -18.97 -7.60 -13.85
C VAL A 281 -18.88 -8.10 -15.30
N SER A 282 -19.66 -7.51 -16.21
CA SER A 282 -19.63 -7.80 -17.65
C SER A 282 -18.32 -7.42 -18.33
N GLY A 283 -17.60 -6.39 -17.84
CA GLY A 283 -16.32 -5.94 -18.41
C GLY A 283 -15.25 -7.03 -18.37
N LEU A 284 -15.25 -7.88 -17.34
CA LEU A 284 -14.34 -9.03 -17.21
C LEU A 284 -14.50 -10.08 -18.33
N TYR A 285 -15.65 -10.09 -19.00
CA TYR A 285 -15.97 -11.01 -20.09
C TYR A 285 -15.88 -10.36 -21.48
N SER A 286 -15.42 -9.10 -21.56
CA SER A 286 -15.20 -8.42 -22.84
C SER A 286 -14.18 -9.17 -23.70
N GLY A 287 -14.56 -9.49 -24.94
CA GLY A 287 -13.74 -10.27 -25.86
C GLY A 287 -13.77 -11.80 -25.65
N LEU A 288 -14.50 -12.35 -24.66
CA LEU A 288 -14.58 -13.80 -24.45
C LEU A 288 -15.04 -14.55 -25.71
N THR A 289 -16.09 -14.06 -26.39
CA THR A 289 -16.61 -14.69 -27.61
C THR A 289 -15.56 -14.75 -28.73
N ALA A 290 -14.74 -13.70 -28.88
CA ALA A 290 -13.65 -13.67 -29.84
C ALA A 290 -12.49 -14.60 -29.42
N SER A 291 -12.17 -14.65 -28.13
CA SER A 291 -11.19 -15.60 -27.57
C SER A 291 -11.57 -17.06 -27.79
N VAL A 292 -12.86 -17.41 -27.67
CA VAL A 292 -13.36 -18.77 -27.94
C VAL A 292 -13.24 -19.12 -29.42
N VAL A 293 -13.70 -18.24 -30.32
CA VAL A 293 -13.58 -18.46 -31.77
C VAL A 293 -12.11 -18.57 -32.19
N ARG A 294 -11.24 -17.74 -31.60
CA ARG A 294 -9.79 -17.83 -31.80
C ARG A 294 -9.29 -19.21 -31.39
N GLN A 295 -9.66 -19.71 -30.21
CA GLN A 295 -9.18 -21.01 -29.74
C GLN A 295 -9.64 -22.16 -30.65
N LEU A 296 -10.89 -22.13 -31.12
CA LEU A 296 -11.45 -23.14 -32.03
C LEU A 296 -10.73 -23.17 -33.38
N THR A 297 -10.55 -22.00 -34.00
CA THR A 297 -9.91 -21.86 -35.31
C THR A 297 -8.41 -22.13 -35.26
N TYR A 298 -7.71 -21.50 -34.32
CA TYR A 298 -6.27 -21.66 -34.12
C TYR A 298 -5.90 -23.09 -33.72
N SER A 299 -6.52 -23.62 -32.66
CA SER A 299 -6.07 -24.88 -32.05
C SER A 299 -6.47 -26.08 -32.90
N GLY A 300 -7.66 -26.07 -33.49
CA GLY A 300 -8.13 -27.16 -34.34
C GLY A 300 -7.21 -27.37 -35.54
N ILE A 301 -6.86 -26.29 -36.24
CA ILE A 301 -5.98 -26.36 -37.42
C ILE A 301 -4.54 -26.67 -37.01
N ARG A 302 -4.04 -26.07 -35.94
CA ARG A 302 -2.68 -26.34 -35.43
C ARG A 302 -2.50 -27.82 -35.05
N PHE A 303 -3.39 -28.37 -34.22
CA PHE A 303 -3.27 -29.76 -33.77
C PHE A 303 -3.57 -30.74 -34.91
N GLY A 304 -4.57 -30.46 -35.74
CA GLY A 304 -4.89 -31.30 -36.90
C GLY A 304 -3.72 -31.43 -37.88
N ILE A 305 -3.10 -30.31 -38.26
CA ILE A 305 -1.94 -30.31 -39.17
C ILE A 305 -0.71 -30.96 -38.49
N TYR A 306 -0.48 -30.70 -37.20
CA TYR A 306 0.67 -31.27 -36.50
C TYR A 306 0.59 -32.80 -36.41
N GLU A 307 -0.55 -33.35 -36.01
CA GLU A 307 -0.74 -34.80 -35.86
C GLU A 307 -0.76 -35.51 -37.21
N ASP A 308 -1.40 -34.94 -38.24
CA ASP A 308 -1.37 -35.50 -39.59
C ASP A 308 0.06 -35.55 -40.15
N LEU A 309 0.81 -34.44 -40.08
CA LEU A 309 2.21 -34.41 -40.55
C LEU A 309 3.12 -35.33 -39.73
N LYS A 310 2.91 -35.43 -38.42
CA LYS A 310 3.67 -36.33 -37.55
C LYS A 310 3.38 -37.80 -37.87
N SER A 311 2.13 -38.17 -38.10
CA SER A 311 1.73 -39.55 -38.43
C SER A 311 2.39 -40.07 -39.72
N ARG A 312 2.70 -39.18 -40.67
CA ARG A 312 3.34 -39.50 -41.96
C ARG A 312 4.85 -39.76 -41.87
N SER A 313 5.48 -39.55 -40.71
CA SER A 313 6.94 -39.59 -40.53
C SER A 313 7.50 -40.90 -39.96
N GLY A 314 6.63 -41.87 -39.68
CA GLY A 314 7.03 -43.16 -39.09
C GLY A 314 7.32 -43.08 -37.58
N PRO A 315 7.79 -44.18 -36.96
CA PRO A 315 7.90 -44.32 -35.50
C PRO A 315 9.02 -43.52 -34.83
N SER A 316 9.95 -42.93 -35.58
CA SER A 316 11.02 -42.08 -35.01
C SER A 316 11.33 -40.87 -35.89
N PRO A 317 10.52 -39.80 -35.82
CA PRO A 317 10.79 -38.57 -36.55
C PRO A 317 12.08 -37.89 -36.07
N SER A 318 12.82 -37.31 -37.02
CA SER A 318 14.00 -36.51 -36.69
C SER A 318 13.59 -35.21 -35.96
N SER A 319 14.47 -34.68 -35.12
CA SER A 319 14.22 -33.42 -34.39
C SER A 319 14.00 -32.24 -35.34
N GLN A 320 14.71 -32.23 -36.49
CA GLN A 320 14.50 -31.23 -37.54
C GLN A 320 13.11 -31.35 -38.17
N PHE A 321 12.66 -32.58 -38.44
CA PHE A 321 11.31 -32.82 -38.96
C PHE A 321 10.24 -32.32 -37.97
N LEU A 322 10.33 -32.68 -36.68
CA LEU A 322 9.38 -32.21 -35.65
C LEU A 322 9.35 -30.69 -35.51
N LEU A 323 10.51 -30.02 -35.60
CA LEU A 323 10.58 -28.56 -35.56
C LEU A 323 9.91 -27.93 -36.78
N THR A 324 10.18 -28.45 -37.99
CA THR A 324 9.56 -27.92 -39.22
C THR A 324 8.05 -28.15 -39.27
N THR A 325 7.57 -29.32 -38.87
CA THR A 325 6.13 -29.61 -38.83
C THR A 325 5.41 -28.81 -37.75
N ALA A 326 6.00 -28.62 -36.57
CA ALA A 326 5.46 -27.74 -35.52
C ALA A 326 5.42 -26.27 -35.95
N TRP A 327 6.43 -25.81 -36.69
CA TRP A 327 6.46 -24.45 -37.22
C TRP A 327 5.37 -24.24 -38.28
N CYS A 328 5.28 -25.13 -39.27
CA CYS A 328 4.26 -25.08 -40.31
C CYS A 328 2.83 -25.16 -39.76
N SER A 329 2.58 -26.05 -38.78
CA SER A 329 1.26 -26.18 -38.16
C SER A 329 0.89 -24.95 -37.33
N GLY A 330 1.84 -24.39 -36.59
CA GLY A 330 1.66 -23.15 -35.84
C GLY A 330 1.40 -21.95 -36.76
N PHE A 331 2.10 -21.86 -37.89
CA PHE A 331 1.90 -20.81 -38.89
C PHE A 331 0.51 -20.89 -39.53
N ALA A 332 0.10 -22.08 -39.98
CA ALA A 332 -1.22 -22.30 -40.58
C ALA A 332 -2.35 -22.05 -39.58
N GLY A 333 -2.20 -22.49 -38.32
CA GLY A 333 -3.13 -22.19 -37.25
C GLY A 333 -3.23 -20.68 -36.97
N GLY A 334 -2.09 -19.98 -36.92
CA GLY A 334 -2.04 -18.53 -36.74
C GLY A 334 -2.75 -17.76 -37.86
N LEU A 335 -2.61 -18.22 -39.10
CA LEU A 335 -3.30 -17.63 -40.25
C LEU A 335 -4.82 -17.80 -40.14
N ALA A 336 -5.26 -19.02 -39.81
CA ALA A 336 -6.68 -19.32 -39.67
C ALA A 336 -7.33 -18.61 -38.48
N GLY A 337 -6.59 -18.40 -37.39
CA GLY A 337 -7.07 -17.68 -36.20
C GLY A 337 -6.97 -16.16 -36.29
N ASN A 338 -6.31 -15.59 -37.32
CA ASN A 338 -5.93 -14.18 -37.34
C ASN A 338 -7.12 -13.22 -37.23
N PHE A 339 -8.22 -13.51 -37.93
CA PHE A 339 -9.40 -12.65 -37.90
C PHE A 339 -10.00 -12.54 -36.49
N ALA A 340 -9.99 -13.66 -35.73
CA ALA A 340 -10.48 -13.71 -34.36
C ALA A 340 -9.50 -13.04 -33.38
N ASP A 341 -8.19 -13.13 -33.64
CA ASP A 341 -7.16 -12.38 -32.91
C ASP A 341 -7.35 -10.87 -33.02
N VAL A 342 -7.58 -10.36 -34.25
CA VAL A 342 -7.83 -8.92 -34.49
C VAL A 342 -9.08 -8.46 -33.75
N LEU A 343 -10.17 -9.24 -33.82
CA LEU A 343 -11.41 -8.95 -33.11
C LEU A 343 -11.24 -8.99 -31.59
N ASN A 344 -10.50 -9.97 -31.07
CA ASN A 344 -10.25 -10.09 -29.64
C ASN A 344 -9.50 -8.88 -29.08
N VAL A 345 -8.45 -8.42 -29.77
CA VAL A 345 -7.70 -7.22 -29.37
C VAL A 345 -8.60 -5.98 -29.37
N ARG A 346 -9.43 -5.81 -30.40
CA ARG A 346 -10.33 -4.66 -30.46
C ARG A 346 -11.38 -4.68 -29.37
N MET A 347 -12.00 -5.84 -29.11
CA MET A 347 -13.00 -5.97 -28.04
C MET A 347 -12.40 -5.75 -26.65
N GLN A 348 -11.17 -6.24 -26.39
CA GLN A 348 -10.49 -6.04 -25.12
C GLN A 348 -9.96 -4.61 -24.93
N HIS A 349 -9.60 -3.92 -26.02
CA HIS A 349 -9.12 -2.54 -25.99
C HIS A 349 -10.25 -1.50 -26.04
N ASP A 350 -11.47 -1.91 -26.39
CA ASP A 350 -12.61 -1.00 -26.62
C ASP A 350 -12.95 -0.15 -25.39
N GLY A 351 -12.87 -0.73 -24.19
CA GLY A 351 -13.11 -0.01 -22.93
C GLY A 351 -12.15 1.15 -22.68
N SER A 352 -10.91 1.02 -23.17
CA SER A 352 -9.88 2.05 -23.03
C SER A 352 -9.98 3.20 -24.05
N LEU A 353 -10.86 3.07 -25.06
CA LEU A 353 -11.12 4.16 -26.01
C LEU A 353 -12.14 5.15 -25.43
N PRO A 354 -12.02 6.47 -25.72
CA PRO A 354 -13.04 7.46 -25.40
C PRO A 354 -14.40 7.07 -25.99
N SER A 355 -15.51 7.39 -25.31
CA SER A 355 -16.87 6.89 -25.68
C SER A 355 -17.27 7.11 -27.14
N HIS A 356 -16.74 8.14 -27.80
CA HIS A 356 -17.02 8.46 -29.22
C HIS A 356 -16.20 7.64 -30.24
N GLN A 357 -15.17 6.92 -29.79
CA GLN A 357 -14.28 6.07 -30.62
C GLN A 357 -14.49 4.58 -30.36
N ARG A 358 -15.36 4.20 -29.42
CA ARG A 358 -15.66 2.81 -29.07
C ARG A 358 -16.42 2.12 -30.21
N HIS A 359 -15.96 0.93 -30.59
CA HIS A 359 -16.59 0.09 -31.62
C HIS A 359 -17.88 -0.57 -31.11
N ASN A 360 -17.96 -0.87 -29.82
CA ASN A 360 -19.07 -1.47 -29.10
C ASN A 360 -19.61 -2.74 -29.80
N TYR A 361 -18.72 -3.68 -30.14
CA TYR A 361 -19.13 -4.96 -30.71
C TYR A 361 -19.91 -5.78 -29.66
N ARG A 362 -21.10 -6.26 -30.01
CA ARG A 362 -21.93 -7.05 -29.07
C ARG A 362 -21.33 -8.43 -28.79
N HIS A 363 -20.79 -9.05 -29.83
CA HIS A 363 -20.12 -10.35 -29.79
C HIS A 363 -19.28 -10.53 -31.05
N VAL A 364 -18.44 -11.56 -31.08
CA VAL A 364 -17.56 -11.86 -32.23
C VAL A 364 -18.29 -11.87 -33.58
N GLY A 365 -19.49 -12.45 -33.66
CA GLY A 365 -20.28 -12.46 -34.90
C GLY A 365 -20.67 -11.07 -35.43
N ASP A 366 -21.07 -10.16 -34.54
CA ASP A 366 -21.35 -8.76 -34.87
C ASP A 366 -20.07 -8.06 -35.33
N GLY A 367 -18.96 -8.30 -34.61
CA GLY A 367 -17.64 -7.80 -35.00
C GLY A 367 -17.16 -8.28 -36.37
N ILE A 368 -17.37 -9.56 -36.72
CA ILE A 368 -17.05 -10.11 -38.05
C ILE A 368 -17.83 -9.32 -39.11
N VAL A 369 -19.16 -9.28 -39.01
CA VAL A 369 -20.02 -8.65 -40.04
C VAL A 369 -19.72 -7.16 -40.17
N ARG A 370 -19.63 -6.43 -39.05
CA ARG A 370 -19.37 -4.99 -39.04
C ARG A 370 -17.98 -4.65 -39.56
N MET A 371 -16.94 -5.39 -39.17
CA MET A 371 -15.58 -5.18 -39.68
C MET A 371 -15.51 -5.40 -41.20
N ALA A 372 -16.16 -6.43 -41.74
CA ALA A 372 -16.22 -6.64 -43.18
C ALA A 372 -16.99 -5.54 -43.91
N ARG A 373 -18.09 -5.04 -43.33
CA ARG A 373 -18.94 -4.02 -43.94
C ARG A 373 -18.34 -2.61 -43.87
N GLU A 374 -17.73 -2.25 -42.74
CA GLU A 374 -17.22 -0.91 -42.45
C GLU A 374 -15.78 -0.71 -42.97
N GLU A 375 -14.93 -1.75 -42.92
CA GLU A 375 -13.49 -1.65 -43.24
C GLU A 375 -13.02 -2.58 -44.37
N GLY A 376 -13.91 -3.46 -44.85
CA GLY A 376 -13.62 -4.45 -45.89
C GLY A 376 -12.93 -5.72 -45.37
N ILE A 377 -12.99 -6.78 -46.18
CA ILE A 377 -12.46 -8.12 -45.83
C ILE A 377 -10.94 -8.11 -45.57
N ARG A 378 -10.20 -7.14 -46.15
CA ARG A 378 -8.76 -6.98 -45.91
C ARG A 378 -8.43 -6.63 -44.46
N ALA A 379 -9.38 -6.10 -43.69
CA ALA A 379 -9.19 -5.80 -42.26
C ALA A 379 -8.88 -7.05 -41.44
N TYR A 380 -9.41 -8.23 -41.83
CA TYR A 380 -9.12 -9.50 -41.15
C TYR A 380 -7.67 -9.95 -41.26
N MET A 381 -6.93 -9.43 -42.24
CA MET A 381 -5.52 -9.78 -42.45
C MET A 381 -4.59 -8.80 -41.73
N ARG A 382 -5.09 -7.83 -40.96
CA ARG A 382 -4.20 -6.94 -40.20
C ARG A 382 -3.38 -7.76 -39.19
N GLY A 383 -2.08 -7.48 -39.13
CA GLY A 383 -1.17 -8.17 -38.22
C GLY A 383 -0.95 -9.67 -38.50
N TRP A 384 -1.35 -10.19 -39.67
CA TRP A 384 -1.27 -11.61 -39.98
C TRP A 384 0.14 -12.18 -39.85
N LEU A 385 1.15 -11.50 -40.41
CA LEU A 385 2.53 -11.97 -40.40
C LEU A 385 3.14 -12.07 -38.98
N PRO A 386 3.07 -11.03 -38.12
CA PRO A 386 3.56 -11.16 -36.74
C PRO A 386 2.77 -12.19 -35.92
N ASN A 387 1.45 -12.32 -36.14
CA ASN A 387 0.63 -13.33 -35.46
C ASN A 387 1.01 -14.76 -35.86
N CYS A 388 1.17 -15.02 -37.17
CA CYS A 388 1.58 -16.32 -37.69
C CYS A 388 2.99 -16.70 -37.24
N THR A 389 3.92 -15.74 -37.28
CA THR A 389 5.31 -15.95 -36.85
C THR A 389 5.39 -16.27 -35.36
N ARG A 390 4.67 -15.51 -34.52
CA ARG A 390 4.55 -15.77 -33.08
C ARG A 390 3.96 -17.16 -32.81
N ALA A 391 2.90 -17.53 -33.53
CA ALA A 391 2.24 -18.82 -33.41
C ALA A 391 3.13 -20.00 -33.82
N ALA A 392 3.87 -19.86 -34.92
CA ALA A 392 4.82 -20.84 -35.41
C ALA A 392 5.96 -21.06 -34.41
N THR A 393 6.56 -19.97 -33.92
CA THR A 393 7.63 -20.01 -32.92
C THR A 393 7.15 -20.58 -31.58
N GLN A 394 5.95 -20.21 -31.13
CA GLN A 394 5.36 -20.77 -29.91
C GLN A 394 5.12 -22.28 -30.05
N THR A 395 4.60 -22.73 -31.20
CA THR A 395 4.27 -24.13 -31.42
C THR A 395 5.52 -24.99 -31.53
N ALA A 396 6.55 -24.51 -32.25
CA ALA A 396 7.87 -25.16 -32.31
C ALA A 396 8.51 -25.22 -30.91
N GLY A 397 8.50 -24.11 -30.17
CA GLY A 397 9.04 -24.04 -28.82
C GLY A 397 8.33 -24.95 -27.83
N GLN A 398 7.02 -25.14 -27.95
CA GLN A 398 6.23 -26.00 -27.05
C GLN A 398 6.28 -27.49 -27.43
N LEU A 399 5.92 -27.84 -28.67
CA LEU A 399 5.69 -29.23 -29.05
C LEU A 399 7.00 -29.97 -29.34
N ALA A 400 7.90 -29.37 -30.14
CA ALA A 400 9.16 -30.01 -30.48
C ALA A 400 10.10 -30.07 -29.28
N SER A 401 10.21 -28.99 -28.49
CA SER A 401 11.05 -29.02 -27.28
C SER A 401 10.56 -30.05 -26.27
N TYR A 402 9.24 -30.20 -26.08
CA TYR A 402 8.69 -31.25 -25.22
C TYR A 402 9.08 -32.64 -25.71
N ASP A 403 8.87 -32.94 -26.98
CA ASP A 403 9.15 -34.27 -27.54
C ASP A 403 10.67 -34.58 -27.45
N ILE A 404 11.53 -33.59 -27.69
CA ILE A 404 13.00 -33.72 -27.56
C ILE A 404 13.43 -33.92 -26.10
N ILE A 405 12.93 -33.10 -25.17
CA ILE A 405 13.29 -33.17 -23.75
C ILE A 405 12.81 -34.48 -23.16
N LYS A 406 11.56 -34.87 -23.43
CA LYS A 406 10.98 -36.12 -22.97
C LYS A 406 11.81 -37.31 -23.45
N LYS A 407 12.12 -37.38 -24.75
CA LYS A 407 12.96 -38.44 -25.33
C LYS A 407 14.34 -38.48 -24.65
N SER A 408 14.97 -37.32 -24.48
CA SER A 408 16.29 -37.23 -23.83
C SER A 408 16.28 -37.72 -22.38
N ILE A 409 15.22 -37.41 -21.60
CA ILE A 409 15.09 -37.86 -20.22
C ILE A 409 14.86 -39.38 -20.15
N LEU A 410 14.00 -39.93 -21.02
CA LEU A 410 13.72 -41.37 -21.07
C LEU A 410 14.96 -42.16 -21.50
N ASP A 411 15.69 -41.69 -22.51
CA ASP A 411 16.93 -42.32 -23.01
C ASP A 411 18.05 -42.27 -21.95
N TYR A 412 18.19 -41.15 -21.23
CA TYR A 412 19.22 -40.99 -20.19
C TYR A 412 18.93 -41.84 -18.94
N ARG A 413 17.69 -41.84 -18.46
CA ARG A 413 17.33 -42.60 -17.25
C ARG A 413 17.03 -44.08 -17.50
N LYS A 414 16.83 -44.48 -18.76
CA LYS A 414 16.34 -45.82 -19.14
C LYS A 414 15.07 -46.21 -18.37
N THR A 415 14.17 -45.25 -18.19
CA THR A 415 12.91 -45.42 -17.44
C THR A 415 11.71 -45.34 -18.36
N GLU A 416 10.60 -45.95 -17.94
CA GLU A 416 9.31 -45.75 -18.58
C GLU A 416 8.76 -44.34 -18.33
N GLU A 417 7.74 -43.97 -19.11
CA GLU A 417 7.09 -42.67 -18.99
C GLU A 417 6.33 -42.54 -17.67
N THR A 418 6.77 -41.63 -16.81
CA THR A 418 6.11 -41.32 -15.53
C THR A 418 5.47 -39.93 -15.55
N PRO A 419 4.46 -39.67 -14.69
CA PRO A 419 3.88 -38.32 -14.54
C PRO A 419 4.91 -37.24 -14.18
N ALA A 420 5.97 -37.62 -13.44
CA ALA A 420 7.07 -36.71 -13.10
C ALA A 420 7.89 -36.31 -14.34
N VAL A 421 8.21 -37.26 -15.23
CA VAL A 421 8.91 -36.99 -16.50
C VAL A 421 8.05 -36.10 -17.40
N GLN A 422 6.74 -36.34 -17.46
CA GLN A 422 5.81 -35.50 -18.21
C GLN A 422 5.76 -34.07 -17.66
N ALA A 423 5.72 -33.91 -16.32
CA ALA A 423 5.68 -32.60 -15.67
C ALA A 423 6.95 -31.79 -15.92
N ILE A 424 8.13 -32.41 -15.74
CA ILE A 424 9.43 -31.78 -15.95
C ILE A 424 9.61 -31.40 -17.42
N SER A 425 9.25 -32.30 -18.34
CA SER A 425 9.34 -32.02 -19.78
C SER A 425 8.41 -30.89 -20.20
N ALA A 426 7.18 -30.84 -19.66
CA ALA A 426 6.22 -29.77 -19.93
C ALA A 426 6.68 -28.41 -19.38
N PHE A 427 7.25 -28.39 -18.18
CA PHE A 427 7.81 -27.18 -17.57
C PHE A 427 8.98 -26.62 -18.39
N LEU A 428 9.96 -27.46 -18.73
CA LEU A 428 11.13 -27.04 -19.51
C LEU A 428 10.73 -26.60 -20.92
N ALA A 429 9.79 -27.30 -21.56
CA ALA A 429 9.24 -26.89 -22.84
C ALA A 429 8.53 -25.52 -22.76
N ALA A 430 7.80 -25.25 -21.67
CA ALA A 430 7.17 -23.95 -21.46
C ALA A 430 8.19 -22.81 -21.29
N VAL A 431 9.28 -23.04 -20.53
CA VAL A 431 10.38 -22.08 -20.36
C VAL A 431 11.04 -21.76 -21.71
N ILE A 432 11.33 -22.79 -22.52
CA ILE A 432 11.92 -22.60 -23.85
C ILE A 432 10.96 -21.84 -24.76
N ALA A 433 9.69 -22.26 -24.81
CA ALA A 433 8.69 -21.59 -25.63
C ALA A 433 8.57 -20.10 -25.31
N VAL A 434 8.45 -19.74 -24.03
CA VAL A 434 8.32 -18.34 -23.60
C VAL A 434 9.57 -17.53 -23.94
N THR A 435 10.76 -18.11 -23.73
CA THR A 435 12.02 -17.42 -24.01
C THR A 435 12.19 -17.11 -25.49
N VAL A 436 11.80 -18.04 -26.37
CA VAL A 436 11.89 -17.82 -27.83
C VAL A 436 10.77 -16.89 -28.32
N THR A 437 9.60 -16.87 -27.68
CA THR A 437 8.49 -16.00 -28.09
C THR A 437 8.54 -14.58 -27.53
N ASN A 438 9.19 -14.36 -26.39
CA ASN A 438 9.19 -13.06 -25.70
C ASN A 438 9.66 -11.88 -26.57
N PRO A 439 10.76 -11.97 -27.36
CA PRO A 439 11.13 -10.87 -28.27
C PRO A 439 10.02 -10.55 -29.28
N LEU A 440 9.32 -11.58 -29.79
CA LEU A 440 8.22 -11.39 -30.73
C LEU A 440 6.99 -10.75 -30.05
N ASP A 441 6.71 -11.11 -28.79
CA ASP A 441 5.62 -10.52 -28.01
C ASP A 441 5.89 -9.03 -27.72
N VAL A 442 7.14 -8.65 -27.40
CA VAL A 442 7.55 -7.25 -27.20
C VAL A 442 7.44 -6.45 -28.50
N LEU A 443 7.95 -6.99 -29.61
CA LEU A 443 7.89 -6.31 -30.92
C LEU A 443 6.45 -6.16 -31.43
N LYS A 444 5.63 -7.19 -31.26
CA LYS A 444 4.20 -7.16 -31.62
C LYS A 444 3.47 -6.07 -30.85
N THR A 445 3.69 -5.99 -29.53
CA THR A 445 3.02 -4.99 -28.68
C THR A 445 3.38 -3.57 -29.13
N ARG A 446 4.67 -3.29 -29.39
CA ARG A 446 5.12 -1.98 -29.88
C ARG A 446 4.55 -1.63 -31.25
N ALA A 447 4.52 -2.59 -32.17
CA ALA A 447 3.98 -2.40 -33.52
C ALA A 447 2.45 -2.22 -33.52
N MET A 448 1.74 -2.85 -32.58
CA MET A 448 0.29 -2.69 -32.43
C MET A 448 -0.09 -1.39 -31.71
N SER A 449 0.81 -0.80 -30.91
CA SER A 449 0.59 0.46 -30.19
C SER A 449 0.99 1.72 -30.96
N SER A 450 1.82 1.63 -32.01
CA SER A 450 2.18 2.80 -32.83
C SER A 450 1.02 3.20 -33.76
N MET A 451 0.41 4.37 -33.54
CA MET A 451 -0.71 4.91 -34.35
C MET A 451 -0.31 5.47 -35.73
N SER A 452 0.93 5.28 -36.19
CA SER A 452 1.39 5.83 -37.47
C SER A 452 0.91 4.98 -38.66
N PRO A 453 0.29 5.57 -39.71
CA PRO A 453 -0.13 4.85 -40.92
C PRO A 453 1.04 4.20 -41.67
N ASP A 454 2.24 4.76 -41.53
CA ASP A 454 3.49 4.23 -42.08
C ASP A 454 4.15 3.33 -41.04
N GLY A 455 3.68 2.08 -40.95
CA GLY A 455 4.20 1.10 -40.02
C GLY A 455 5.72 0.89 -40.21
N THR A 456 6.52 1.32 -39.23
CA THR A 456 7.93 0.95 -39.20
C THR A 456 8.04 -0.57 -39.06
N GLY A 457 8.72 -1.23 -40.00
CA GLY A 457 8.82 -2.69 -40.02
C GLY A 457 9.47 -3.25 -38.75
N MET A 458 9.14 -4.51 -38.39
CA MET A 458 9.63 -5.18 -37.16
C MET A 458 11.14 -5.04 -36.93
N VAL A 459 11.94 -5.00 -38.00
CA VAL A 459 13.40 -4.83 -37.94
C VAL A 459 13.80 -3.44 -37.44
N ALA A 460 13.09 -2.39 -37.86
CA ALA A 460 13.32 -1.03 -37.40
C ALA A 460 12.95 -0.89 -35.91
N THR A 461 11.82 -1.45 -35.48
CA THR A 461 11.40 -1.47 -34.08
C THR A 461 12.39 -2.24 -33.20
N ALA A 462 12.90 -3.37 -33.67
CA ALA A 462 13.91 -4.16 -32.95
C ALA A 462 15.25 -3.44 -32.84
N ARG A 463 15.68 -2.76 -33.92
CA ARG A 463 16.90 -1.94 -33.91
C ARG A 463 16.77 -0.78 -32.92
N GLU A 464 15.63 -0.11 -32.88
CA GLU A 464 15.39 0.97 -31.95
C GLU A 464 15.32 0.50 -30.49
N ALA A 465 14.63 -0.62 -30.23
CA ALA A 465 14.59 -1.24 -28.90
C ALA A 465 16.00 -1.60 -28.41
N PHE A 466 16.84 -2.16 -29.28
CA PHE A 466 18.22 -2.48 -28.94
C PHE A 466 19.07 -1.23 -28.68
N ARG A 467 18.86 -0.17 -29.46
CA ARG A 467 19.60 1.11 -29.30
C ARG A 467 19.21 1.87 -28.04
N THR A 468 17.95 1.81 -27.63
CA THR A 468 17.40 2.56 -26.49
C THR A 468 17.51 1.82 -25.17
N GLU A 469 17.30 0.51 -25.16
CA GLU A 469 17.16 -0.29 -23.94
C GLU A 469 18.28 -1.34 -23.76
N GLY A 470 19.17 -1.49 -24.75
CA GLY A 470 20.23 -2.51 -24.73
C GLY A 470 19.68 -3.95 -24.79
N PRO A 471 20.52 -4.99 -24.64
CA PRO A 471 20.11 -6.39 -24.84
C PRO A 471 19.02 -6.90 -23.88
N VAL A 472 18.74 -6.19 -22.79
CA VAL A 472 17.76 -6.56 -21.75
C VAL A 472 16.31 -6.45 -22.26
N TRP A 473 16.04 -5.71 -23.34
CA TRP A 473 14.68 -5.56 -23.88
C TRP A 473 14.02 -6.91 -24.24
N ILE A 474 14.83 -7.92 -24.60
CA ILE A 474 14.38 -9.28 -24.96
C ILE A 474 13.69 -9.98 -23.80
N PHE A 475 13.98 -9.62 -22.54
CA PHE A 475 13.41 -10.24 -21.34
C PHE A 475 12.30 -9.41 -20.68
N ARG A 476 12.00 -8.21 -21.21
CA ARG A 476 10.89 -7.41 -20.68
C ARG A 476 9.57 -8.15 -20.90
N GLY A 477 8.79 -8.29 -19.82
CA GLY A 477 7.51 -9.02 -19.84
C GLY A 477 7.62 -10.54 -19.79
N TRP A 478 8.82 -11.12 -19.60
CA TRP A 478 9.01 -12.58 -19.59
C TRP A 478 8.23 -13.27 -18.46
N VAL A 479 8.24 -12.73 -17.24
CA VAL A 479 7.54 -13.32 -16.08
C VAL A 479 6.02 -13.38 -16.30
N PRO A 480 5.33 -12.29 -16.69
CA PRO A 480 3.91 -12.34 -17.09
C PRO A 480 3.63 -13.34 -18.22
N SER A 481 4.49 -13.41 -19.24
CA SER A 481 4.36 -14.34 -20.35
C SER A 481 4.47 -15.80 -19.90
N PHE A 482 5.39 -16.10 -18.97
CA PHE A 482 5.54 -17.43 -18.39
C PHE A 482 4.32 -17.83 -17.55
N LEU A 483 3.83 -16.94 -16.69
CA LEU A 483 2.63 -17.19 -15.88
C LEU A 483 1.39 -17.48 -16.74
N ARG A 484 1.32 -16.93 -17.95
CA ARG A 484 0.26 -17.22 -18.92
C ARG A 484 0.44 -18.55 -19.64
N VAL A 485 1.66 -18.87 -20.09
CA VAL A 485 1.92 -20.02 -21.01
C VAL A 485 2.28 -21.30 -20.25
N GLY A 486 2.94 -21.20 -19.10
CA GLY A 486 3.37 -22.31 -18.25
C GLY A 486 2.21 -23.21 -17.85
N PRO A 487 1.19 -22.70 -17.12
CA PRO A 487 0.05 -23.50 -16.68
C PRO A 487 -0.70 -24.18 -17.85
N HIS A 488 -0.89 -23.46 -18.97
CA HIS A 488 -1.56 -24.00 -20.16
C HIS A 488 -0.79 -25.16 -20.81
N THR A 489 0.54 -25.18 -20.70
CA THR A 489 1.37 -26.26 -21.27
C THR A 489 1.38 -27.50 -20.37
N MET A 490 1.20 -27.31 -19.05
CA MET A 490 1.20 -28.37 -18.05
C MET A 490 -0.17 -29.03 -17.86
N TYR A 491 -1.25 -28.25 -17.81
CA TYR A 491 -2.60 -28.70 -17.40
C TYR A 491 -3.21 -29.83 -18.27
N PRO A 492 -3.25 -29.74 -19.62
CA PRO A 492 -3.89 -30.78 -20.43
C PRO A 492 -3.16 -32.13 -20.40
N ARG A 493 -1.90 -32.15 -19.98
CA ARG A 493 -1.05 -33.34 -20.01
C ARG A 493 -0.90 -34.00 -18.63
N TRP A 494 -1.26 -33.30 -17.57
CA TRP A 494 -1.42 -33.85 -16.22
C TRP A 494 -2.76 -34.58 -16.03
N THR A 495 -3.76 -34.28 -16.86
CA THR A 495 -5.11 -34.85 -16.78
C THR A 495 -5.39 -35.92 -17.84
N ALA A 496 -4.43 -36.22 -18.72
CA ALA A 496 -4.57 -37.33 -19.66
C ALA A 496 -4.58 -38.66 -18.88
N PRO A 497 -5.62 -39.50 -19.01
CA PRO A 497 -5.63 -40.80 -18.36
C PRO A 497 -4.45 -41.64 -18.87
N MET A 498 -3.78 -42.37 -17.97
CA MET A 498 -2.83 -43.42 -18.35
C MET A 498 -3.48 -44.36 -19.37
N PRO A 499 -2.73 -44.90 -20.36
CA PRO A 499 -3.26 -45.96 -21.20
C PRO A 499 -3.71 -47.12 -20.29
N ALA A 500 -4.98 -47.48 -20.41
CA ALA A 500 -5.61 -48.48 -19.57
C ALA A 500 -4.81 -49.80 -19.58
N THR A 501 -4.35 -50.22 -18.41
CA THR A 501 -4.02 -51.63 -18.19
C THR A 501 -5.33 -52.40 -18.29
N ALA A 502 -5.45 -53.22 -19.33
CA ALA A 502 -6.60 -54.08 -19.53
C ALA A 502 -6.63 -55.17 -18.46
N ASP A 503 -7.36 -54.93 -17.36
CA ASP A 503 -7.81 -56.00 -16.49
C ASP A 503 -9.11 -56.58 -17.04
N ARG A 504 -9.13 -57.92 -17.08
CA ARG A 504 -10.25 -58.76 -17.48
C ARG A 504 -11.39 -58.48 -16.52
N ASP A 505 -12.46 -57.87 -17.04
CA ASP A 505 -13.86 -57.93 -16.60
C ASP A 505 -14.52 -56.59 -16.94
N GLY A 506 -15.08 -56.50 -18.15
CA GLY A 506 -15.53 -55.28 -18.81
C GLY A 506 -16.70 -54.56 -18.14
N SER A 507 -16.45 -53.87 -17.02
CA SER A 507 -17.38 -52.90 -16.43
C SER A 507 -16.71 -51.52 -16.28
N MET A 508 -17.18 -50.56 -17.09
CA MET A 508 -16.84 -49.15 -16.92
C MET A 508 -17.78 -48.53 -15.88
N THR A 509 -17.27 -48.15 -14.72
CA THR A 509 -18.01 -47.31 -13.76
C THR A 509 -17.49 -45.87 -13.84
N GLY A 510 -18.29 -45.00 -14.46
CA GLY A 510 -18.04 -43.56 -14.51
C GLY A 510 -18.38 -42.89 -13.18
N GLY A 511 -17.38 -42.30 -12.53
CA GLY A 511 -17.58 -41.38 -11.40
C GLY A 511 -18.08 -40.01 -11.88
N PRO A 512 -18.92 -39.30 -11.10
CA PRO A 512 -19.60 -38.09 -11.55
C PRO A 512 -18.64 -36.90 -11.72
N PRO A 513 -18.79 -36.08 -12.80
CA PRO A 513 -17.98 -34.90 -13.02
C PRO A 513 -18.53 -33.74 -12.17
N GLY A 514 -18.01 -33.53 -10.96
CA GLY A 514 -18.64 -32.53 -10.08
C GLY A 514 -17.90 -32.10 -8.83
N LYS A 515 -16.56 -32.19 -8.74
CA LYS A 515 -15.83 -31.79 -7.50
C LYS A 515 -14.59 -30.91 -7.65
N TRP A 516 -14.33 -30.31 -8.81
CA TRP A 516 -13.10 -29.51 -9.01
C TRP A 516 -13.32 -28.02 -9.40
N ILE A 517 -14.57 -27.57 -9.51
CA ILE A 517 -14.93 -26.14 -9.74
C ILE A 517 -14.84 -25.29 -8.45
N LEU A 518 -14.17 -25.79 -7.41
CA LEU A 518 -14.00 -25.09 -6.13
C LEU A 518 -12.52 -24.86 -5.74
N ILE A 519 -11.62 -24.90 -6.73
CA ILE A 519 -10.17 -24.66 -6.50
C ILE A 519 -9.65 -23.39 -7.19
N LEU A 520 -10.43 -22.69 -8.01
CA LEU A 520 -9.95 -21.49 -8.74
C LEU A 520 -10.72 -20.19 -8.45
N THR A 521 -11.49 -20.12 -7.36
CA THR A 521 -12.09 -18.88 -6.83
C THR A 521 -11.67 -18.54 -5.40
N LYS A 522 -10.57 -19.11 -4.89
CA LYS A 522 -9.84 -18.48 -3.79
C LYS A 522 -8.79 -17.56 -4.37
N SER A 523 -9.20 -16.33 -4.65
CA SER A 523 -8.29 -15.20 -4.72
C SER A 523 -7.44 -15.23 -3.45
N THR A 524 -6.15 -15.53 -3.58
CA THR A 524 -5.21 -15.51 -2.48
C THR A 524 -5.11 -14.07 -1.98
N LYS A 525 -5.86 -13.73 -0.91
CA LYS A 525 -5.32 -12.88 0.15
C LYS A 525 -3.90 -13.41 0.37
N ALA A 526 -2.86 -12.62 0.13
CA ALA A 526 -1.55 -12.97 0.69
C ALA A 526 -1.80 -13.27 2.17
N GLU A 527 -1.47 -14.48 2.63
CA GLU A 527 -1.67 -14.86 4.02
C GLU A 527 -0.85 -13.87 4.86
N LEU A 528 -1.54 -12.89 5.46
CA LEU A 528 -0.92 -11.85 6.28
C LEU A 528 -0.12 -12.50 7.42
N PHE A 529 -0.65 -13.62 7.92
CA PHE A 529 -0.04 -14.48 8.90
C PHE A 529 0.82 -15.55 8.21
N PRO A 530 2.13 -15.64 8.50
CA PRO A 530 3.01 -16.56 7.79
C PRO A 530 2.72 -18.02 8.14
N ASN A 531 2.97 -18.92 7.19
CA ASN A 531 2.88 -20.36 7.41
C ASN A 531 3.82 -20.80 8.54
N GLY A 532 3.29 -21.50 9.53
CA GLY A 532 4.03 -21.86 10.74
C GLY A 532 4.07 -20.76 11.81
N GLY A 533 3.41 -19.62 11.57
CA GLY A 533 3.31 -18.51 12.52
C GLY A 533 2.63 -18.87 13.84
N TRP A 534 2.97 -18.09 14.87
CA TRP A 534 2.53 -18.26 16.24
C TRP A 534 1.75 -17.05 16.75
N ASP A 535 0.62 -17.30 17.40
CA ASP A 535 0.04 -16.37 18.36
C ASP A 535 0.58 -16.70 19.76
N THR A 536 1.52 -15.91 20.28
CA THR A 536 2.19 -16.23 21.56
C THR A 536 1.43 -15.77 22.80
N HIS A 537 0.21 -15.23 22.64
CA HIS A 537 -0.57 -14.78 23.78
C HIS A 537 -2.06 -14.72 23.44
N HIS A 538 -2.82 -15.69 23.94
CA HIS A 538 -4.28 -15.62 24.00
C HIS A 538 -4.80 -16.28 25.27
N HIS A 539 -6.09 -16.11 25.54
CA HIS A 539 -6.80 -16.65 26.70
C HIS A 539 -8.12 -17.30 26.25
N ILE A 540 -8.62 -18.23 27.07
CA ILE A 540 -9.93 -18.84 26.90
C ILE A 540 -10.66 -18.72 28.23
N PHE A 541 -11.94 -18.36 28.16
CA PHE A 541 -12.79 -18.16 29.32
C PHE A 541 -14.11 -18.93 29.13
N GLU A 542 -14.29 -20.05 29.82
CA GLU A 542 -15.52 -20.84 29.82
C GLU A 542 -16.07 -21.00 31.26
N PRO A 543 -16.69 -19.94 31.83
CA PRO A 543 -17.18 -19.95 33.21
C PRO A 543 -18.30 -20.98 33.48
N SER A 544 -18.97 -21.46 32.43
CA SER A 544 -19.97 -22.53 32.52
C SER A 544 -19.38 -23.89 32.89
N THR A 545 -18.09 -24.10 32.62
CA THR A 545 -17.39 -25.37 32.83
C THR A 545 -16.39 -25.27 33.97
N PHE A 546 -15.69 -24.14 34.07
CA PHE A 546 -14.71 -23.87 35.11
C PHE A 546 -15.10 -22.59 35.85
N SER A 547 -15.33 -22.66 37.15
CA SER A 547 -15.67 -21.49 37.94
C SER A 547 -14.50 -20.50 38.02
N TYR A 548 -14.79 -19.20 37.95
CA TYR A 548 -13.78 -18.19 38.25
C TYR A 548 -13.41 -18.19 39.74
N SER A 549 -12.17 -17.81 40.04
CA SER A 549 -11.68 -17.70 41.41
C SER A 549 -12.39 -16.58 42.19
N PRO A 550 -12.66 -16.74 43.49
CA PRO A 550 -13.11 -15.66 44.36
C PRO A 550 -12.11 -14.50 44.46
N THR A 551 -10.81 -14.74 44.25
CA THR A 551 -9.73 -13.75 44.34
C THR A 551 -9.33 -13.17 42.97
N ARG A 552 -10.16 -13.35 41.95
CA ARG A 552 -9.88 -12.89 40.58
C ARG A 552 -9.69 -11.37 40.50
N HIS A 553 -8.75 -10.96 39.66
CA HIS A 553 -8.46 -9.55 39.34
C HIS A 553 -9.44 -8.93 38.30
N LEU A 554 -10.22 -9.75 37.60
CA LEU A 554 -11.16 -9.36 36.55
C LEU A 554 -12.20 -10.48 36.33
N THR A 555 -13.45 -10.11 36.03
CA THR A 555 -14.50 -11.04 35.55
C THR A 555 -14.75 -10.83 34.05
N PRO A 556 -14.15 -11.64 33.16
CA PRO A 556 -14.42 -11.57 31.72
C PRO A 556 -15.69 -12.36 31.33
N PRO A 557 -16.40 -11.97 30.25
CA PRO A 557 -17.42 -12.79 29.61
C PRO A 557 -16.86 -14.10 29.07
N ALA A 558 -17.75 -14.99 28.63
CA ALA A 558 -17.35 -16.24 28.01
C ALA A 558 -16.67 -16.02 26.64
N ALA A 559 -15.50 -16.63 26.44
CA ALA A 559 -14.76 -16.73 25.19
C ALA A 559 -14.28 -18.17 25.01
N THR A 560 -15.04 -18.95 24.25
CA THR A 560 -14.90 -20.41 24.18
C THR A 560 -13.77 -20.87 23.26
N VAL A 561 -13.38 -22.14 23.40
CA VAL A 561 -12.45 -22.84 22.49
C VAL A 561 -12.93 -22.76 21.04
N GLN A 562 -14.25 -22.85 20.81
CA GLN A 562 -14.83 -22.78 19.47
C GLN A 562 -14.72 -21.37 18.87
N SER A 563 -14.94 -20.34 19.68
CA SER A 563 -14.72 -18.95 19.27
C SER A 563 -13.26 -18.70 18.90
N PHE A 564 -12.31 -19.24 19.69
CA PHE A 564 -10.90 -19.15 19.37
C PHE A 564 -10.53 -19.89 18.07
N LYS A 565 -11.08 -21.09 17.83
CA LYS A 565 -10.84 -21.83 16.57
C LYS A 565 -11.30 -21.01 15.35
N THR A 566 -12.41 -20.30 15.47
CA THR A 566 -12.93 -19.40 14.43
C THR A 566 -11.98 -18.22 14.21
N PHE A 567 -11.53 -17.58 15.29
CA PHE A 567 -10.56 -16.49 15.26
C PHE A 567 -9.22 -16.92 14.61
N ARG A 568 -8.68 -18.06 15.06
CA ARG A 568 -7.47 -18.70 14.52
C ARG A 568 -7.57 -18.92 13.01
N GLN A 569 -8.70 -19.47 12.55
CA GLN A 569 -8.93 -19.74 11.13
C GLN A 569 -9.06 -18.45 10.31
N LYS A 570 -9.69 -17.40 10.86
CA LYS A 570 -9.83 -16.11 10.19
C LYS A 570 -8.47 -15.45 9.92
N LEU A 571 -7.59 -15.44 10.93
CA LEU A 571 -6.27 -14.81 10.80
C LEU A 571 -5.23 -15.71 10.13
N GLY A 572 -5.44 -17.03 10.07
CA GLY A 572 -4.45 -17.98 9.54
C GLY A 572 -3.41 -18.42 10.56
N ILE A 573 -3.74 -18.38 11.86
CA ILE A 573 -2.84 -18.77 12.94
C ILE A 573 -2.62 -20.29 12.93
N THR A 574 -1.37 -20.72 12.80
CA THR A 574 -1.03 -22.15 12.76
C THR A 574 -0.61 -22.72 14.11
N ASN A 575 0.09 -21.95 14.94
CA ASN A 575 0.52 -22.35 16.29
C ASN A 575 0.07 -21.29 17.30
N SER A 576 -0.13 -21.67 18.56
CA SER A 576 -0.53 -20.71 19.57
C SER A 576 -0.01 -21.04 20.96
N VAL A 577 0.20 -20.04 21.79
CA VAL A 577 0.48 -20.19 23.22
C VAL A 577 -0.74 -19.70 24.00
N LEU A 578 -1.42 -20.65 24.66
CA LEU A 578 -2.53 -20.34 25.54
C LEU A 578 -1.99 -19.92 26.92
N THR A 579 -2.19 -18.67 27.27
CA THR A 579 -1.77 -18.11 28.55
C THR A 579 -2.90 -18.29 29.56
N HIS A 580 -2.57 -18.74 30.77
CA HIS A 580 -3.55 -18.89 31.85
C HIS A 580 -4.27 -17.57 32.14
N GLY A 581 -5.58 -17.63 32.20
CA GLY A 581 -6.42 -16.51 32.62
C GLY A 581 -6.36 -16.39 34.15
N LEU A 582 -5.76 -15.32 34.67
CA LEU A 582 -5.67 -15.09 36.12
C LEU A 582 -7.05 -14.97 36.81
N SER A 583 -8.14 -14.89 36.05
CA SER A 583 -9.52 -14.98 36.56
C SER A 583 -9.86 -16.37 37.12
N TYR A 584 -9.11 -17.41 36.75
CA TYR A 584 -9.21 -18.75 37.32
C TYR A 584 -8.33 -18.96 38.57
N GLY A 585 -7.56 -17.94 38.97
CA GLY A 585 -6.59 -18.09 40.06
C GLY A 585 -5.36 -18.88 39.62
N ASP A 586 -4.86 -19.74 40.52
CA ASP A 586 -3.70 -20.62 40.38
C ASP A 586 -4.06 -22.03 39.86
N ASP A 587 -5.34 -22.39 39.83
CA ASP A 587 -5.79 -23.67 39.27
C ASP A 587 -5.65 -23.71 37.74
N CYS A 588 -4.66 -24.46 37.26
CA CYS A 588 -4.39 -24.67 35.83
C CYS A 588 -5.21 -25.80 35.18
N THR A 589 -6.22 -26.36 35.85
CA THR A 589 -7.05 -27.45 35.31
C THR A 589 -7.75 -27.05 34.00
N SER A 590 -8.27 -25.82 33.93
CA SER A 590 -8.87 -25.28 32.70
C SER A 590 -7.83 -25.18 31.58
N LEU A 591 -6.65 -24.64 31.86
CA LEU A 591 -5.54 -24.52 30.91
C LEU A 591 -5.14 -25.89 30.32
N LYS A 592 -4.89 -26.90 31.16
CA LYS A 592 -4.52 -28.26 30.71
C LYS A 592 -5.58 -28.87 29.79
N THR A 593 -6.85 -28.64 30.12
CA THR A 593 -7.99 -29.11 29.33
C THR A 593 -8.02 -28.43 27.96
N PHE A 594 -7.92 -27.10 27.92
CA PHE A 594 -8.00 -26.34 26.68
C PHE A 594 -6.80 -26.59 25.76
N VAL A 595 -5.57 -26.71 26.29
CA VAL A 595 -4.38 -27.08 25.51
C VAL A 595 -4.60 -28.45 24.84
N THR A 596 -5.16 -29.42 25.56
CA THR A 596 -5.47 -30.74 25.02
C THR A 596 -6.55 -30.67 23.92
N GLN A 597 -7.59 -29.87 24.10
CA GLN A 597 -8.67 -29.69 23.10
C GLN A 597 -8.23 -28.94 21.83
N LEU A 598 -7.26 -28.03 21.95
CA LEU A 598 -6.66 -27.31 20.82
C LEU A 598 -5.58 -28.12 20.10
N GLY A 599 -5.02 -29.13 20.77
CA GLY A 599 -4.04 -30.07 20.23
C GLY A 599 -2.62 -29.70 20.62
N LYS A 600 -1.98 -30.56 21.42
CA LYS A 600 -0.62 -30.37 21.96
C LYS A 600 0.49 -30.20 20.91
N SER A 601 0.25 -30.62 19.66
CA SER A 601 1.22 -30.45 18.56
C SER A 601 1.22 -29.04 17.97
N SER A 602 0.20 -28.23 18.23
CA SER A 602 0.07 -26.85 17.71
C SER A 602 -0.21 -25.81 18.79
N THR A 603 -0.35 -26.25 20.04
CA THR A 603 -0.67 -25.36 21.16
C THR A 603 0.18 -25.70 22.38
N SER A 604 0.92 -24.71 22.86
CA SER A 604 1.65 -24.77 24.12
C SER A 604 0.93 -23.95 25.19
N GLY A 605 1.14 -24.26 26.46
CA GLY A 605 0.54 -23.53 27.58
C GLY A 605 1.54 -22.69 28.37
N VAL A 606 1.09 -21.56 28.91
CA VAL A 606 1.81 -20.81 29.97
C VAL A 606 0.91 -20.77 31.20
N GLY A 607 1.32 -21.51 32.24
CA GLY A 607 0.55 -21.71 33.47
C GLY A 607 0.84 -20.68 34.57
N VAL A 608 0.21 -20.86 35.72
CA VAL A 608 0.51 -20.16 36.98
C VAL A 608 0.74 -21.22 38.04
N ILE A 609 1.52 -20.88 39.06
CA ILE A 609 1.71 -21.71 40.25
C ILE A 609 1.61 -20.85 41.50
N ASP A 610 1.37 -21.49 42.63
CA ASP A 610 1.73 -20.95 43.93
C ASP A 610 3.08 -21.59 44.33
N PRO A 611 4.20 -20.85 44.38
CA PRO A 611 5.50 -21.40 44.72
C PRO A 611 5.58 -22.09 46.08
N GLU A 612 4.66 -21.78 47.01
CA GLU A 612 4.61 -22.39 48.34
C GLU A 612 3.78 -23.68 48.33
N ASN A 613 2.64 -23.69 47.63
CA ASN A 613 1.65 -24.77 47.72
C ASN A 613 1.65 -25.74 46.54
N THR A 614 2.02 -25.30 45.33
CA THR A 614 2.09 -26.19 44.16
C THR A 614 3.21 -27.20 44.35
N THR A 615 2.89 -28.48 44.19
CA THR A 615 3.83 -29.60 44.33
C THR A 615 4.70 -29.79 43.09
N ASP A 616 5.82 -30.48 43.24
CA ASP A 616 6.71 -30.78 42.12
C ASP A 616 6.04 -31.73 41.10
N ASP A 617 5.20 -32.65 41.56
CA ASP A 617 4.44 -33.58 40.71
C ASP A 617 3.39 -32.85 39.87
N GLU A 618 2.70 -31.85 40.43
CA GLU A 618 1.77 -31.00 39.67
C GLU A 618 2.49 -30.22 38.57
N MET A 619 3.69 -29.69 38.82
CA MET A 619 4.48 -29.02 37.78
C MET A 619 4.93 -29.99 36.68
N ARG A 620 5.21 -31.26 37.01
CA ARG A 620 5.52 -32.31 36.01
C ARG A 620 4.28 -32.71 35.21
N ASP A 621 3.12 -32.81 35.85
CA ASP A 621 1.85 -33.03 35.18
C ASP A 621 1.53 -31.88 34.21
N MET A 622 1.77 -30.64 34.62
CA MET A 622 1.67 -29.47 33.73
C MET A 622 2.59 -29.59 32.51
N GLN A 623 3.85 -30.02 32.71
CA GLN A 623 4.79 -30.27 31.61
C GLN A 623 4.24 -31.32 30.64
N ALA A 624 3.73 -32.45 31.14
CA ALA A 624 3.12 -33.50 30.34
C ALA A 624 1.84 -33.05 29.62
N ALA A 625 1.14 -32.06 30.17
CA ALA A 625 -0.02 -31.43 29.55
C ALA A 625 0.32 -30.46 28.42
N GLY A 626 1.60 -30.15 28.18
CA GLY A 626 2.06 -29.22 27.13
C GLY A 626 2.32 -27.79 27.63
N ILE A 627 2.48 -27.60 28.94
CA ILE A 627 2.85 -26.30 29.50
C ILE A 627 4.38 -26.13 29.45
N CYS A 628 4.79 -24.96 28.98
CA CYS A 628 6.17 -24.63 28.62
C CYS A 628 6.67 -23.34 29.29
N GLY A 629 5.85 -22.70 30.11
CA GLY A 629 6.17 -21.43 30.75
C GLY A 629 5.28 -21.15 31.95
N LEU A 630 5.68 -20.17 32.75
CA LEU A 630 4.89 -19.64 33.85
C LEU A 630 4.63 -18.15 33.68
N ARG A 631 3.41 -17.72 33.96
CA ARG A 631 3.01 -16.33 34.16
C ARG A 631 3.11 -16.01 35.64
N VAL A 632 3.83 -14.97 36.00
CA VAL A 632 3.98 -14.53 37.39
C VAL A 632 2.73 -13.74 37.79
N ASN A 633 1.96 -14.26 38.74
CA ASN A 633 0.70 -13.65 39.18
C ASN A 633 0.94 -12.53 40.21
N LEU A 634 1.38 -11.36 39.75
CA LEU A 634 1.66 -10.21 40.62
C LEU A 634 0.41 -9.68 41.35
N TYR A 635 -0.79 -9.90 40.82
CA TYR A 635 -2.04 -9.52 41.50
C TYR A 635 -2.26 -10.31 42.79
N HIS A 636 -2.00 -11.61 42.78
CA HIS A 636 -2.19 -12.48 43.95
C HIS A 636 -1.30 -12.04 45.13
N TYR A 637 -0.08 -11.60 44.85
CA TYR A 637 0.88 -11.17 45.87
C TYR A 637 0.84 -9.67 46.17
N ASN A 638 -0.15 -8.93 45.66
CA ASN A 638 -0.23 -7.46 45.76
C ASN A 638 1.06 -6.74 45.31
N ALA A 639 1.79 -7.33 44.36
CA ALA A 639 3.10 -6.86 43.90
C ALA A 639 3.00 -5.87 42.72
N MET A 640 1.79 -5.55 42.23
CA MET A 640 1.62 -4.67 41.05
C MET A 640 2.21 -3.26 41.25
N GLU A 641 2.24 -2.77 42.50
CA GLU A 641 2.69 -1.42 42.86
C GLU A 641 3.94 -1.41 43.75
N ASP A 642 4.58 -2.58 43.97
CA ASP A 642 5.76 -2.72 44.81
C ASP A 642 6.85 -3.54 44.10
N VAL A 643 7.92 -2.87 43.68
CA VAL A 643 9.02 -3.48 42.92
C VAL A 643 9.81 -4.53 43.72
N GLU A 644 9.92 -4.38 45.05
CA GLU A 644 10.63 -5.37 45.88
C GLU A 644 9.80 -6.64 46.04
N LEU A 645 8.46 -6.50 46.16
CA LEU A 645 7.57 -7.65 46.07
C LEU A 645 7.61 -8.29 44.68
N GLN A 646 7.69 -7.54 43.58
CA GLN A 646 7.87 -8.12 42.23
C GLN A 646 9.13 -8.96 42.15
N LYS A 647 10.27 -8.47 42.67
CA LYS A 647 11.52 -9.22 42.73
C LYS A 647 11.39 -10.47 43.59
N LYS A 648 10.77 -10.37 44.77
CA LYS A 648 10.53 -11.50 45.67
C LYS A 648 9.70 -12.59 44.99
N THR A 649 8.58 -12.22 44.37
CA THR A 649 7.72 -13.17 43.66
C THR A 649 8.43 -13.78 42.45
N LEU A 650 9.13 -12.99 41.64
CA LEU A 650 9.87 -13.53 40.49
C LEU A 650 10.96 -14.51 40.93
N ARG A 651 11.68 -14.21 42.02
CA ARG A 651 12.69 -15.11 42.60
C ARG A 651 12.10 -16.44 43.03
N ALA A 652 10.93 -16.43 43.68
CA ALA A 652 10.24 -17.65 44.10
C ALA A 652 9.85 -18.54 42.90
N TYR A 653 9.30 -17.96 41.83
CA TYR A 653 8.98 -18.70 40.61
C TYR A 653 10.25 -19.25 39.92
N LEU A 654 11.29 -18.43 39.85
CA LEU A 654 12.57 -18.78 39.26
C LEU A 654 13.24 -19.94 39.99
N GLU A 655 13.19 -19.96 41.31
CA GLU A 655 13.71 -21.03 42.15
C GLU A 655 13.02 -22.35 41.84
N ARG A 656 11.68 -22.37 41.74
CA ARG A 656 10.91 -23.59 41.41
C ARG A 656 11.29 -24.17 40.04
N VAL A 657 11.33 -23.32 39.00
CA VAL A 657 11.67 -23.75 37.63
C VAL A 657 13.13 -24.23 37.54
N THR A 658 14.05 -23.55 38.23
CA THR A 658 15.47 -23.90 38.24
C THR A 658 15.71 -25.20 39.00
N ARG A 659 15.12 -25.36 40.20
CA ARG A 659 15.22 -26.57 41.03
C ARG A 659 14.77 -27.82 40.27
N LEU A 660 13.66 -27.72 39.52
CA LEU A 660 13.13 -28.81 38.72
C LEU A 660 13.80 -28.96 37.35
N SER A 661 14.79 -28.13 37.02
CA SER A 661 15.47 -28.11 35.72
C SER A 661 14.50 -27.99 34.53
N LEU A 662 13.37 -27.33 34.72
CA LEU A 662 12.37 -27.13 33.67
C LEU A 662 12.85 -26.03 32.71
N PRO A 663 12.82 -26.23 31.38
CA PRO A 663 13.26 -25.22 30.39
C PRO A 663 12.28 -24.05 30.24
N TRP A 664 11.41 -23.85 31.22
CA TRP A 664 10.28 -22.96 31.11
C TRP A 664 10.67 -21.48 31.11
N SER A 665 9.97 -20.70 30.29
CA SER A 665 10.05 -19.23 30.31
C SER A 665 9.21 -18.65 31.45
N LEU A 666 9.64 -17.52 32.01
CA LEU A 666 8.84 -16.72 32.94
C LEU A 666 8.28 -15.50 32.23
N THR A 667 6.99 -15.21 32.42
CA THR A 667 6.30 -14.04 31.84
C THR A 667 5.81 -13.13 32.96
N MET A 668 6.13 -11.84 32.91
CA MET A 668 5.64 -10.84 33.87
C MET A 668 5.29 -9.51 33.18
N THR A 669 4.28 -8.83 33.71
CA THR A 669 3.89 -7.49 33.22
C THR A 669 3.67 -6.57 34.42
N THR A 670 4.45 -5.49 34.49
CA THR A 670 4.33 -4.43 35.50
C THR A 670 3.53 -3.25 34.93
N ILE A 671 2.69 -2.62 35.75
CA ILE A 671 1.95 -1.39 35.37
C ILE A 671 2.78 -0.10 35.56
N ARG A 672 3.88 -0.19 36.31
CA ARG A 672 4.81 0.90 36.60
C ARG A 672 6.06 0.71 35.75
N THR A 673 6.17 1.45 34.64
CA THR A 673 7.29 1.32 33.71
C THR A 673 8.61 1.82 34.30
N ASP A 674 8.56 2.75 35.26
CA ASP A 674 9.71 3.24 36.03
C ASP A 674 10.38 2.14 36.88
N PHE A 675 9.68 1.05 37.20
CA PHE A 675 10.29 -0.06 37.93
C PHE A 675 11.39 -0.77 37.14
N TRP A 676 11.42 -0.62 35.81
CA TRP A 676 12.45 -1.23 34.97
C TRP A 676 13.86 -0.74 35.27
N ASP A 677 14.05 0.48 35.79
CA ASP A 677 15.35 0.96 36.26
C ASP A 677 15.89 0.11 37.42
N THR A 678 14.99 -0.42 38.24
CA THR A 678 15.30 -1.24 39.42
C THR A 678 15.29 -2.74 39.09
N LEU A 679 14.46 -3.16 38.12
CA LEU A 679 14.39 -4.54 37.65
C LEU A 679 15.56 -4.91 36.73
N GLU A 680 16.09 -4.00 35.91
CA GLU A 680 17.22 -4.31 35.01
C GLU A 680 18.43 -4.90 35.76
N PRO A 681 18.95 -4.28 36.84
CA PRO A 681 20.05 -4.85 37.61
C PRO A 681 19.71 -6.19 38.27
N PHE A 682 18.43 -6.44 38.59
CA PHE A 682 17.97 -7.71 39.16
C PHE A 682 17.91 -8.80 38.09
N VAL A 683 17.36 -8.51 36.91
CA VAL A 683 17.33 -9.44 35.77
C VAL A 683 18.73 -9.89 35.41
N ARG A 684 19.69 -8.96 35.33
CA ARG A 684 21.10 -9.28 35.01
C ARG A 684 21.78 -10.15 36.07
N ARG A 685 21.53 -9.88 37.35
CA ARG A 685 22.24 -10.55 38.46
C ARG A 685 21.62 -11.87 38.87
N GLU A 686 20.30 -12.00 38.81
CA GLU A 686 19.59 -13.14 39.38
C GLU A 686 18.85 -13.98 38.32
N VAL A 687 18.27 -13.37 37.28
CA VAL A 687 17.51 -14.10 36.27
C VAL A 687 18.43 -14.66 35.19
N ALA A 688 19.25 -13.81 34.57
CA ALA A 688 20.11 -14.19 33.45
C ALA A 688 21.04 -15.40 33.73
N PRO A 689 21.67 -15.53 34.92
CA PRO A 689 22.54 -16.69 35.22
C PRO A 689 21.82 -18.04 35.25
N THR A 690 20.50 -18.06 35.44
CA THR A 690 19.72 -19.32 35.44
C THR A 690 19.49 -19.88 34.03
N GLY A 691 19.74 -19.08 32.99
CA GLY A 691 19.45 -19.42 31.60
C GLY A 691 17.95 -19.51 31.27
N ARG A 692 17.05 -19.11 32.18
CA ARG A 692 15.60 -19.10 31.93
C ARG A 692 15.18 -17.83 31.20
N PRO A 693 14.45 -17.94 30.07
CA PRO A 693 13.95 -16.76 29.37
C PRO A 693 12.97 -15.96 30.23
N LEU A 694 13.16 -14.64 30.26
CA LEU A 694 12.19 -13.71 30.84
C LEU A 694 11.45 -13.00 29.71
N ILE A 695 10.14 -12.88 29.84
CA ILE A 695 9.26 -12.26 28.86
C ILE A 695 8.44 -11.16 29.55
N THR A 696 8.30 -10.02 28.90
CA THR A 696 7.31 -9.01 29.28
C THR A 696 6.25 -8.83 28.22
N ASP A 697 4.98 -8.82 28.62
CA ASP A 697 3.86 -8.69 27.68
C ASP A 697 3.61 -7.21 27.35
N HIS A 698 2.82 -6.98 26.29
CA HIS A 698 2.20 -5.70 25.98
C HIS A 698 3.19 -4.53 25.88
N PHE A 699 4.29 -4.72 25.15
CA PHE A 699 5.36 -3.72 24.97
C PHE A 699 6.06 -3.31 26.30
N GLY A 700 5.94 -4.12 27.35
CA GLY A 700 6.36 -3.72 28.70
C GLY A 700 5.56 -2.53 29.24
N LEU A 701 4.38 -2.26 28.65
CA LEU A 701 3.51 -1.11 28.86
C LEU A 701 4.12 0.28 28.58
N LEU A 702 5.25 0.33 27.85
CA LEU A 702 5.76 1.57 27.25
C LEU A 702 4.68 2.19 26.35
N LYS A 703 4.48 3.50 26.47
CA LYS A 703 3.39 4.22 25.81
C LYS A 703 3.80 4.73 24.44
N ALA A 704 2.86 4.68 23.51
CA ALA A 704 2.92 5.37 22.24
C ALA A 704 2.69 6.88 22.43
N THR A 705 2.97 7.68 21.40
CA THR A 705 2.91 9.14 21.50
C THR A 705 1.51 9.66 21.86
N SER A 706 0.43 8.99 21.45
CA SER A 706 -0.94 9.35 21.82
C SER A 706 -1.21 9.26 23.33
N MET A 707 -0.58 8.30 24.01
CA MET A 707 -0.80 8.05 25.45
C MET A 707 0.30 8.60 26.35
N LEU A 708 1.33 9.23 25.78
CA LEU A 708 2.41 9.83 26.56
C LEU A 708 1.98 11.18 27.18
N PRO A 709 2.40 11.47 28.43
CA PRO A 709 2.32 12.80 29.00
C PRO A 709 3.02 13.84 28.11
N ALA A 710 2.52 15.08 28.11
CA ALA A 710 3.01 16.15 27.22
C ALA A 710 4.54 16.32 27.23
N GLN A 711 5.16 16.22 28.42
CA GLN A 711 6.62 16.36 28.60
C GLN A 711 7.46 15.31 27.85
N TYR A 712 6.88 14.16 27.48
CA TYR A 712 7.57 13.09 26.76
C TYR A 712 7.12 12.97 25.30
N ARG A 713 6.20 13.82 24.81
CA ARG A 713 5.72 13.71 23.42
C ARG A 713 6.74 14.19 22.40
N GLN A 714 7.55 15.20 22.76
CA GLN A 714 8.62 15.72 21.89
C GLN A 714 9.73 14.68 21.70
N ASP A 715 10.12 13.99 22.76
CA ASP A 715 11.04 12.84 22.71
C ASP A 715 10.45 11.63 23.48
N PRO A 716 9.72 10.75 22.78
CA PRO A 716 9.12 9.54 23.36
C PRO A 716 10.12 8.55 23.97
N THR A 717 11.41 8.68 23.66
CA THR A 717 12.46 7.79 24.16
C THR A 717 12.88 8.13 25.59
N GLN A 718 12.52 9.32 26.10
CA GLN A 718 12.76 9.75 27.48
C GLN A 718 11.74 9.19 28.48
N GLN A 719 10.73 8.45 28.03
CA GLN A 719 9.72 7.91 28.93
C GLN A 719 10.34 6.90 29.93
N PRO A 720 9.86 6.86 31.19
CA PRO A 720 10.37 5.92 32.19
C PRO A 720 10.29 4.46 31.73
N GLY A 721 11.37 3.72 31.93
CA GLY A 721 11.49 2.31 31.55
C GLY A 721 11.94 2.03 30.11
N PHE A 722 11.93 3.03 29.21
CA PHE A 722 12.31 2.83 27.80
C PHE A 722 13.75 2.34 27.66
N SER A 723 14.70 3.08 28.24
CA SER A 723 16.13 2.77 28.16
C SER A 723 16.52 1.42 28.81
N PRO A 724 16.07 1.08 30.03
CA PRO A 724 16.35 -0.23 30.64
C PRO A 724 15.82 -1.42 29.85
N ILE A 725 14.57 -1.37 29.36
CA ILE A 725 13.99 -2.44 28.53
C ILE A 725 14.82 -2.62 27.27
N LEU A 726 15.16 -1.53 26.58
CA LEU A 726 15.91 -1.58 25.33
C LEU A 726 17.31 -2.19 25.52
N ARG A 727 17.99 -1.87 26.63
CA ARG A 727 19.29 -2.49 26.98
C ARG A 727 19.17 -3.98 27.24
N LEU A 728 18.16 -4.42 27.98
CA LEU A 728 17.94 -5.86 28.23
C LEU A 728 17.61 -6.62 26.94
N VAL A 729 16.79 -6.04 26.06
CA VAL A 729 16.47 -6.61 24.73
C VAL A 729 17.74 -6.71 23.88
N LYS A 730 18.51 -5.61 23.79
CA LYS A 730 19.78 -5.55 23.05
C LYS A 730 20.73 -6.65 23.50
N ASP A 731 20.87 -6.84 24.81
CA ASP A 731 21.78 -7.83 25.40
C ASP A 731 21.23 -9.27 25.37
N GLY A 732 20.00 -9.46 24.87
CA GLY A 732 19.41 -10.79 24.74
C GLY A 732 18.83 -11.37 26.04
N LEU A 733 18.57 -10.53 27.04
CA LEU A 733 18.17 -10.93 28.39
C LEU A 733 16.66 -10.81 28.66
N LEU A 734 15.92 -10.17 27.77
CA LEU A 734 14.48 -9.95 27.90
C LEU A 734 13.79 -10.10 26.54
N TYR A 735 12.74 -10.91 26.49
CA TYR A 735 11.80 -10.95 25.38
C TYR A 735 10.67 -9.94 25.59
N VAL A 736 10.25 -9.25 24.52
CA VAL A 736 9.09 -8.35 24.55
C VAL A 736 8.00 -8.86 23.61
N LYS A 737 6.77 -8.97 24.11
CA LYS A 737 5.61 -9.28 23.26
C LYS A 737 4.96 -8.01 22.72
N LEU A 738 4.83 -7.93 21.39
CA LEU A 738 4.04 -6.90 20.69
C LEU A 738 2.55 -7.31 20.70
N SER A 739 1.93 -7.26 21.88
CA SER A 739 0.53 -7.65 22.09
C SER A 739 -0.31 -6.53 22.68
N ALA A 740 -1.63 -6.62 22.55
CA ALA A 740 -2.59 -5.66 23.12
C ALA A 740 -2.24 -4.17 22.87
N PRO A 741 -2.09 -3.73 21.61
CA PRO A 741 -1.66 -2.35 21.29
C PRO A 741 -2.58 -1.28 21.89
N TYR A 742 -3.86 -1.58 22.10
CA TYR A 742 -4.85 -0.74 22.77
C TYR A 742 -4.54 -0.41 24.26
N ARG A 743 -3.58 -1.11 24.89
CA ARG A 743 -3.10 -0.80 26.25
C ARG A 743 -2.08 0.34 26.28
N VAL A 744 -1.51 0.67 25.11
CA VAL A 744 -0.36 1.56 24.97
C VAL A 744 -0.53 2.63 23.88
N SER A 745 -1.58 2.56 23.06
CA SER A 745 -1.94 3.54 22.03
C SER A 745 -3.45 3.78 21.94
N GLU A 746 -3.83 4.97 21.49
CA GLU A 746 -5.22 5.36 21.18
C GLU A 746 -5.55 5.37 19.67
N GLN A 747 -4.56 5.17 18.79
CA GLN A 747 -4.73 5.28 17.33
C GLN A 747 -5.27 4.00 16.67
N SER A 748 -6.34 3.43 17.21
CA SER A 748 -7.05 2.30 16.57
C SER A 748 -7.52 2.66 15.15
N PRO A 749 -7.58 1.71 14.19
CA PRO A 749 -7.22 0.29 14.29
C PRO A 749 -5.77 -0.02 13.91
N ARG A 750 -5.02 0.95 13.38
CA ARG A 750 -3.67 0.73 12.83
C ARG A 750 -2.53 0.97 13.83
N TYR A 751 -2.79 1.73 14.90
CA TYR A 751 -1.84 2.09 15.95
C TYR A 751 -0.52 2.66 15.41
N SER A 752 -0.59 3.57 14.43
CA SER A 752 0.56 4.09 13.69
C SER A 752 1.64 4.74 14.55
N ASP A 753 1.26 5.31 15.68
CA ASP A 753 2.15 5.90 16.66
C ASP A 753 3.00 4.89 17.44
N LEU A 754 2.74 3.58 17.34
CA LEU A 754 3.61 2.54 17.89
C LEU A 754 4.84 2.25 17.03
N LYS A 755 4.91 2.79 15.80
CA LYS A 755 6.00 2.47 14.86
C LYS A 755 7.39 2.72 15.45
N PHE A 756 7.59 3.83 16.17
CA PHE A 756 8.89 4.15 16.77
C PHE A 756 9.30 3.09 17.81
N LEU A 757 8.35 2.62 18.61
CA LEU A 757 8.60 1.65 19.66
C LEU A 757 8.87 0.25 19.09
N VAL A 758 8.08 -0.15 18.08
CA VAL A 758 8.32 -1.40 17.34
C VAL A 758 9.71 -1.39 16.71
N ARG A 759 10.09 -0.31 16.03
CA ARG A 759 11.42 -0.20 15.43
C ARG A 759 12.52 -0.21 16.48
N ALA A 760 12.40 0.56 17.56
CA ALA A 760 13.41 0.57 18.63
C ALA A 760 13.68 -0.85 19.16
N LEU A 761 12.63 -1.62 19.48
CA LEU A 761 12.77 -2.99 19.99
C LEU A 761 13.40 -3.95 18.96
N ILE A 762 12.96 -3.88 17.71
CA ILE A 762 13.46 -4.73 16.62
C ILE A 762 14.91 -4.38 16.28
N ASP A 763 15.24 -3.08 16.19
CA ASP A 763 16.60 -2.58 15.93
C ASP A 763 17.56 -2.93 17.07
N ALA A 764 17.08 -2.97 18.31
CA ALA A 764 17.88 -3.38 19.46
C ALA A 764 18.24 -4.87 19.38
N ASN A 765 17.25 -5.76 19.18
CA ASN A 765 17.49 -7.17 18.92
C ASN A 765 16.26 -7.86 18.33
N PRO A 766 16.23 -8.17 17.01
CA PRO A 766 15.06 -8.77 16.37
C PRO A 766 14.82 -10.21 16.84
N ARG A 767 15.78 -10.85 17.51
CA ARG A 767 15.65 -12.20 18.06
C ARG A 767 14.90 -12.24 19.40
N GLN A 768 14.60 -11.10 20.00
CA GLN A 768 14.00 -10.99 21.34
C GLN A 768 12.59 -10.41 21.31
N VAL A 769 11.98 -10.34 20.13
CA VAL A 769 10.64 -9.77 19.96
C VAL A 769 9.72 -10.85 19.41
N ILE A 770 8.52 -10.98 20.00
CA ILE A 770 7.48 -11.94 19.59
C ILE A 770 6.12 -11.23 19.50
N TRP A 771 5.17 -11.81 18.76
CA TRP A 771 3.82 -11.26 18.62
C TRP A 771 2.76 -12.11 19.32
N GLY A 772 1.73 -11.47 19.85
CA GLY A 772 0.55 -12.16 20.38
C GLY A 772 -0.71 -11.29 20.26
N SER A 773 -1.86 -11.92 20.08
CA SER A 773 -3.13 -11.20 19.86
C SER A 773 -3.64 -10.52 21.12
N ASP A 774 -3.44 -11.15 22.29
CA ASP A 774 -4.20 -10.88 23.53
C ASP A 774 -5.70 -11.16 23.38
N TRP A 775 -6.09 -12.05 22.46
CA TRP A 775 -7.47 -12.48 22.30
C TRP A 775 -7.94 -13.33 23.50
N PRO A 776 -9.18 -13.17 23.99
CA PRO A 776 -10.08 -12.07 23.70
C PRO A 776 -9.58 -10.77 24.34
N HIS A 777 -9.79 -9.66 23.64
CA HIS A 777 -9.17 -8.38 23.95
C HIS A 777 -9.73 -7.78 25.25
N THR A 778 -9.02 -7.97 26.36
CA THR A 778 -9.45 -7.45 27.67
C THR A 778 -9.07 -5.97 27.84
N PRO A 779 -9.87 -5.17 28.56
CA PRO A 779 -9.61 -3.74 28.71
C PRO A 779 -8.31 -3.43 29.49
N ARG A 780 -7.91 -2.15 29.45
CA ARG A 780 -6.63 -1.63 30.00
C ARG A 780 -6.29 -2.18 31.40
N MET A 781 -5.00 -2.44 31.62
CA MET A 781 -4.51 -2.96 32.90
C MET A 781 -4.63 -1.88 33.98
N LYS A 782 -5.25 -2.23 35.10
CA LYS A 782 -5.27 -1.44 36.34
C LYS A 782 -5.39 -2.38 37.54
N VAL A 783 -5.07 -1.88 38.72
CA VAL A 783 -5.48 -2.52 39.98
C VAL A 783 -6.96 -2.20 40.18
N ARG A 784 -7.77 -3.22 40.44
CA ARG A 784 -9.22 -3.11 40.65
C ARG A 784 -9.54 -3.34 42.12
N SER A 785 -10.56 -2.64 42.62
CA SER A 785 -11.15 -3.05 43.90
C SER A 785 -11.80 -4.44 43.76
N HIS A 786 -12.01 -5.13 44.87
CA HIS A 786 -12.70 -6.43 44.83
C HIS A 786 -14.08 -6.31 44.17
N GLU A 787 -14.88 -5.29 44.54
CA GLU A 787 -16.20 -5.05 43.93
C GLU A 787 -16.14 -4.80 42.42
N GLU A 788 -15.15 -4.03 41.95
CA GLU A 788 -14.94 -3.81 40.52
C GLU A 788 -14.56 -5.11 39.79
N ALA A 789 -13.68 -5.91 40.39
CA ALA A 789 -13.21 -7.16 39.80
C ALA A 789 -14.33 -8.21 39.70
N MET A 790 -15.30 -8.19 40.60
CA MET A 790 -16.46 -9.10 40.61
C MET A 790 -17.50 -8.76 39.54
N LYS A 791 -17.52 -7.53 39.01
CA LYS A 791 -18.41 -7.12 37.92
C LYS A 791 -17.88 -7.59 36.57
N GLU A 792 -18.78 -8.14 35.76
CA GLU A 792 -18.44 -8.54 34.40
C GLU A 792 -17.92 -7.33 33.59
N THR A 793 -16.81 -7.52 32.90
CA THR A 793 -16.15 -6.47 32.13
C THR A 793 -16.04 -6.90 30.67
N PRO A 794 -16.71 -6.22 29.72
CA PRO A 794 -16.76 -6.64 28.33
C PRO A 794 -15.39 -6.61 27.64
N PHE A 795 -15.25 -7.43 26.60
CA PHE A 795 -14.10 -7.39 25.70
C PHE A 795 -14.16 -6.17 24.78
N LEU A 796 -13.00 -5.70 24.35
CA LEU A 796 -12.86 -4.66 23.34
C LEU A 796 -12.99 -5.27 21.94
N GLU A 797 -13.56 -4.50 21.01
CA GLU A 797 -13.50 -4.83 19.58
C GLU A 797 -12.21 -4.26 19.01
N VAL A 798 -11.34 -5.14 18.51
CA VAL A 798 -10.04 -4.78 17.94
C VAL A 798 -9.91 -5.43 16.57
N ASP A 799 -9.44 -4.65 15.61
CA ASP A 799 -9.15 -5.13 14.26
C ASP A 799 -7.71 -5.66 14.19
N ASP A 800 -7.53 -6.93 14.53
CA ASP A 800 -6.23 -7.61 14.48
C ASP A 800 -5.63 -7.65 13.06
N GLU A 801 -6.45 -7.66 12.01
CA GLU A 801 -5.94 -7.64 10.62
C GLU A 801 -5.27 -6.29 10.35
N ALA A 802 -5.91 -5.17 10.72
CA ALA A 802 -5.33 -3.84 10.56
C ALA A 802 -4.03 -3.66 11.38
N TRP A 803 -3.98 -4.19 12.60
CA TRP A 803 -2.77 -4.17 13.42
C TRP A 803 -1.63 -4.97 12.81
N LEU A 804 -1.90 -6.21 12.36
CA LEU A 804 -0.92 -7.05 11.68
C LEU A 804 -0.41 -6.41 10.39
N TRP A 805 -1.28 -5.72 9.63
CA TRP A 805 -0.86 -4.95 8.45
C TRP A 805 0.13 -3.85 8.78
N SER A 806 -0.10 -3.09 9.86
CA SER A 806 0.85 -2.07 10.32
C SER A 806 2.22 -2.67 10.64
N LEU A 807 2.25 -3.76 11.42
CA LEU A 807 3.52 -4.44 11.73
C LEU A 807 4.20 -4.96 10.46
N ARG A 808 3.44 -5.53 9.52
CA ARG A 808 3.97 -6.02 8.26
C ARG A 808 4.56 -4.90 7.39
N GLU A 809 3.98 -3.71 7.42
CA GLU A 809 4.50 -2.53 6.72
C GLU A 809 5.80 -1.98 7.33
N TRP A 810 6.07 -2.24 8.61
CA TRP A 810 7.24 -1.69 9.33
C TRP A 810 8.44 -2.64 9.40
N LEU A 811 8.25 -3.91 9.05
CA LEU A 811 9.23 -4.98 9.20
C LEU A 811 9.60 -5.58 7.85
N SER A 812 10.88 -5.84 7.67
CA SER A 812 11.38 -6.65 6.54
C SER A 812 10.86 -8.08 6.62
N ASP A 813 10.92 -8.83 5.52
CA ASP A 813 10.47 -10.23 5.47
C ASP A 813 11.21 -11.12 6.47
N GLN A 814 12.49 -10.86 6.69
CA GLN A 814 13.30 -11.58 7.67
C GLN A 814 12.87 -11.26 9.10
N GLU A 815 12.69 -9.97 9.44
CA GLU A 815 12.22 -9.55 10.76
C GLU A 815 10.80 -10.07 11.03
N TRP A 816 9.93 -10.06 10.02
CA TRP A 816 8.59 -10.62 10.08
C TRP A 816 8.62 -12.12 10.39
N ASN A 817 9.46 -12.89 9.69
CA ASN A 817 9.62 -14.32 9.96
C ASN A 817 10.18 -14.58 11.36
N MET A 818 11.14 -13.77 11.81
CA MET A 818 11.68 -13.87 13.17
C MET A 818 10.61 -13.61 14.23
N LEU A 819 9.85 -12.53 14.08
CA LEU A 819 8.77 -12.12 14.99
C LEU A 819 7.67 -13.18 15.10
N MET A 820 7.25 -13.71 13.95
CA MET A 820 6.05 -14.54 13.85
C MET A 820 6.33 -16.05 13.94
N VAL A 821 7.52 -16.52 13.56
CA VAL A 821 7.83 -17.94 13.39
C VAL A 821 9.03 -18.37 14.22
N ASP A 822 10.23 -17.81 13.94
CA ASP A 822 11.48 -18.37 14.47
C ASP A 822 11.63 -18.15 15.99
N ASN A 823 11.37 -16.92 16.46
CA ASN A 823 11.51 -16.60 17.88
C ASN A 823 10.47 -17.35 18.74
N PRO A 824 9.17 -17.35 18.39
CA PRO A 824 8.18 -18.15 19.11
C PRO A 824 8.50 -19.65 19.12
N LYS A 825 8.88 -20.22 17.98
CA LYS A 825 9.24 -21.64 17.87
C LYS A 825 10.42 -22.00 18.76
N ARG A 826 11.45 -21.15 18.81
CA ARG A 826 12.61 -21.37 19.70
C ARG A 826 12.23 -21.32 21.18
N LEU A 827 11.21 -20.52 21.54
CA LEU A 827 10.83 -20.27 22.92
C LEU A 827 9.81 -21.27 23.46
N PHE A 828 8.89 -21.74 22.61
CA PHE A 828 7.71 -22.50 23.04
C PHE A 828 7.47 -23.82 22.26
N GLY A 829 8.21 -24.07 21.18
CA GLY A 829 7.94 -25.18 20.25
C GLY A 829 9.04 -26.22 20.15
#